data_AF-A0AAD7T1E5-F1
#
_entry.id   AF-A0AAD7T1E5-F1
#
_cell.length_a   1.000
_cell.length_b   1.000
_cell.length_c   1.000
_cell.angle_alpha   90.00
_cell.angle_beta   90.00
_cell.angle_gamma   90.00
#
_symmetry.space_group_name_H-M   'P 1'
#
loop_
_entity.id
_entity.type
_entity.pdbx_description
1 polymer ?
#
loop_
_entity_poly.entity_id
_entity_poly.type
_entity_poly.pdbx_seq_one_letter_code
_entity_poly.pdbx_strand_id
1 'polypeptide(L)'
;MAADLQAKYSKLAQEYSKLRAQIQVLKKAVVDEQASSTSLKDQLKQRDQSLRKVEQEMDSLSFRNQQLTKRVELLQEELTTSEAKGKKSRHRGDSPSQQGLQTQIVFDEDLQKKIQENERLHIQFFEADEQHRRQEAQLQARLEELERDSEQHQAVVDGLTHKYMETIEKLQSDKARLEVKSQTLEREAKECRLRTEECQQQLRKYQTDLNKQLEQSSSVILEKVPFNDTKYSDYNTLNVPPHNRRHQLKARDVAGQALAFVQDLVAALLNFHSYTEQRVHIYPRDSSIEPISPLNQKFSQYLHENAAYVRPLEEGLVQLHHSITEDTVTTLETVGTLQDFSDYFTSYTCFLRKILPYQLKRSVSQKIRELQGDMRRVTSVFEKLQSYISLLALPSVRPDALPQSSSVAVFTQLAACLHGLQDALRELCKHYSVKVTLEQDLPTVTQKLSTTNECLLSSLVSLSSCSGKIATFFSNNLDFFASSAGYGPRGGNGALNPLQAESMLGNKKQAAAYMLAIRKPKAESVPYSEALWDRRVLTSSTESREGLTQQVQQSQEKIARLEQEKEHWLLEAQLGRVRLEKENQRIADLEAQLSAALGDDTEPDERELGKEPVQTTSLVGMLTATSSIEDVGDEQSREQLIKDHYMLRVGDLTTQLQVSDSKAVHFHAEAKAKEGH
;
A
#
# COMPACT_ATOMS: atom_id res chain seq x y z
N MET A 1 -10.26 -3.86 -10.20
CA MET A 1 -11.58 -3.86 -9.53
C MET A 1 -12.72 -4.31 -10.45
N ALA A 2 -13.08 -3.57 -11.51
CA ALA A 2 -14.27 -3.87 -12.34
C ALA A 2 -14.49 -5.36 -12.69
N ALA A 3 -13.50 -6.06 -13.26
CA ALA A 3 -13.64 -7.48 -13.62
C ALA A 3 -13.83 -8.44 -12.42
N ASP A 4 -13.31 -8.11 -11.24
CA ASP A 4 -13.48 -8.91 -10.01
C ASP A 4 -14.83 -8.62 -9.33
N LEU A 5 -15.31 -7.37 -9.43
CA LEU A 5 -16.69 -7.03 -9.07
C LEU A 5 -17.69 -7.71 -10.02
N GLN A 6 -17.40 -7.73 -11.32
CA GLN A 6 -18.16 -8.47 -12.34
C GLN A 6 -18.18 -9.98 -12.04
N ALA A 7 -17.05 -10.56 -11.62
CA ALA A 7 -16.97 -11.96 -11.22
C ALA A 7 -17.77 -12.26 -9.94
N LYS A 8 -17.78 -11.33 -8.97
CA LYS A 8 -18.58 -11.43 -7.74
C LYS A 8 -20.08 -11.28 -8.02
N TYR A 9 -20.50 -10.34 -8.86
CA TYR A 9 -21.87 -10.23 -9.34
C TYR A 9 -22.30 -11.43 -10.18
N SER A 10 -21.42 -11.98 -11.04
CA SER A 10 -21.70 -13.19 -11.82
C SER A 10 -21.89 -14.42 -10.93
N LYS A 11 -21.02 -14.63 -9.92
CA LYS A 11 -21.20 -15.67 -8.90
C LYS A 11 -22.48 -15.47 -8.09
N LEU A 12 -22.78 -14.25 -7.64
CA LEU A 12 -24.01 -13.95 -6.90
C LEU A 12 -25.27 -14.19 -7.76
N ALA A 13 -25.22 -13.86 -9.06
CA ALA A 13 -26.29 -14.14 -10.01
C ALA A 13 -26.44 -15.65 -10.28
N GLN A 14 -25.34 -16.42 -10.33
CA GLN A 14 -25.38 -17.88 -10.40
C GLN A 14 -25.99 -18.51 -9.14
N GLU A 15 -25.55 -18.12 -7.94
CA GLU A 15 -26.13 -18.62 -6.69
C GLU A 15 -27.60 -18.22 -6.55
N TYR A 16 -27.98 -16.98 -6.89
CA TYR A 16 -29.38 -16.54 -6.94
C TYR A 16 -30.20 -17.36 -7.95
N SER A 17 -29.62 -17.71 -9.10
CA SER A 17 -30.29 -18.55 -10.10
C SER A 17 -30.48 -20.00 -9.63
N LYS A 18 -29.47 -20.58 -8.94
CA LYS A 18 -29.60 -21.89 -8.28
C LYS A 18 -30.68 -21.86 -7.21
N LEU A 19 -30.68 -20.83 -6.34
CA LEU A 19 -31.65 -20.68 -5.27
C LEU A 19 -33.07 -20.52 -5.82
N ARG A 20 -33.24 -19.74 -6.91
CA ARG A 20 -34.52 -19.58 -7.62
C ARG A 20 -35.00 -20.90 -8.24
N ALA A 21 -34.10 -21.70 -8.81
CA ALA A 21 -34.43 -23.03 -9.33
C ALA A 21 -34.83 -24.01 -8.20
N GLN A 22 -34.09 -24.02 -7.08
CA GLN A 22 -34.44 -24.80 -5.89
C GLN A 22 -35.82 -24.39 -5.32
N ILE A 23 -36.11 -23.08 -5.25
CA ILE A 23 -37.42 -22.56 -4.84
C ILE A 23 -38.54 -23.01 -5.79
N GLN A 24 -38.30 -23.08 -7.11
CA GLN A 24 -39.27 -23.63 -8.06
C GLN A 24 -39.52 -25.13 -7.83
N VAL A 25 -38.47 -25.93 -7.61
CA VAL A 25 -38.61 -27.37 -7.30
C VAL A 25 -39.33 -27.59 -5.97
N LEU A 26 -38.96 -26.88 -4.91
CA LEU A 26 -39.63 -26.92 -3.61
C LEU A 26 -41.09 -26.48 -3.70
N LYS A 27 -41.39 -25.39 -4.43
CA LYS A 27 -42.78 -24.94 -4.64
C LYS A 27 -43.60 -25.98 -5.40
N LYS A 28 -43.01 -26.66 -6.39
CA LYS A 28 -43.69 -27.78 -7.07
C LYS A 28 -43.93 -28.94 -6.11
N ALA A 29 -42.92 -29.39 -5.39
CA ALA A 29 -43.04 -30.49 -4.43
C ALA A 29 -44.12 -30.21 -3.35
N VAL A 30 -44.22 -28.97 -2.85
CA VAL A 30 -45.29 -28.56 -1.92
C VAL A 30 -46.67 -28.61 -2.56
N VAL A 31 -46.82 -28.26 -3.85
CA VAL A 31 -48.10 -28.38 -4.57
C VAL A 31 -48.47 -29.83 -4.84
N ASP A 32 -47.50 -30.65 -5.27
CA ASP A 32 -47.68 -32.09 -5.52
C ASP A 32 -48.06 -32.82 -4.21
N GLU A 33 -47.43 -32.48 -3.07
CA GLU A 33 -47.75 -33.01 -1.74
C GLU A 33 -49.12 -32.52 -1.22
N GLN A 34 -49.51 -31.27 -1.48
CA GLN A 34 -50.86 -30.76 -1.16
C GLN A 34 -51.94 -31.48 -1.99
N ALA A 35 -51.69 -31.78 -3.26
CA ALA A 35 -52.57 -32.58 -4.11
C ALA A 35 -52.68 -34.03 -3.61
N SER A 36 -51.57 -34.64 -3.22
CA SER A 36 -51.54 -35.96 -2.58
C SER A 36 -52.36 -35.99 -1.28
N SER A 37 -52.14 -35.01 -0.40
CA SER A 37 -52.84 -34.85 0.88
C SER A 37 -54.35 -34.67 0.70
N THR A 38 -54.79 -33.89 -0.29
CA THR A 38 -56.24 -33.75 -0.60
C THR A 38 -56.84 -35.04 -1.15
N SER A 39 -56.16 -35.73 -2.07
CA SER A 39 -56.58 -37.05 -2.57
C SER A 39 -56.72 -38.09 -1.44
N LEU A 40 -55.73 -38.19 -0.55
CA LEU A 40 -55.78 -39.08 0.61
C LEU A 40 -56.93 -38.72 1.56
N LYS A 41 -57.19 -37.43 1.79
CA LYS A 41 -58.28 -36.95 2.64
C LYS A 41 -59.67 -37.28 2.07
N ASP A 42 -59.84 -37.24 0.76
CA ASP A 42 -61.10 -37.59 0.11
C ASP A 42 -61.30 -39.11 -0.03
N GLN A 43 -60.22 -39.87 -0.25
CA GLN A 43 -60.24 -41.33 -0.13
C GLN A 43 -60.63 -41.78 1.30
N LEU A 44 -60.10 -41.11 2.34
CA LEU A 44 -60.42 -41.39 3.73
C LEU A 44 -61.91 -41.13 4.01
N LYS A 45 -62.46 -39.98 3.59
CA LYS A 45 -63.92 -39.73 3.65
C LYS A 45 -64.75 -40.80 2.94
N GLN A 46 -64.30 -41.25 1.76
CA GLN A 46 -65.00 -42.29 1.00
C GLN A 46 -64.97 -43.64 1.73
N ARG A 47 -63.87 -43.96 2.43
CA ARG A 47 -63.77 -45.16 3.27
C ARG A 47 -64.61 -45.04 4.52
N ASP A 48 -64.63 -43.89 5.21
CA ASP A 48 -65.55 -43.64 6.34
C ASP A 48 -67.02 -43.81 5.93
N GLN A 49 -67.42 -43.29 4.76
CA GLN A 49 -68.78 -43.45 4.23
C GLN A 49 -69.09 -44.91 3.86
N SER A 50 -68.11 -45.65 3.33
CA SER A 50 -68.28 -47.08 3.03
C SER A 50 -68.36 -47.92 4.32
N LEU A 51 -67.56 -47.59 5.33
CA LEU A 51 -67.52 -48.26 6.62
C LEU A 51 -68.87 -48.09 7.34
N ARG A 52 -69.39 -46.85 7.41
CA ARG A 52 -70.73 -46.59 7.98
C ARG A 52 -71.88 -47.30 7.27
N LYS A 53 -71.78 -47.57 5.97
CA LYS A 53 -72.75 -48.40 5.25
C LYS A 53 -72.66 -49.86 5.68
N VAL A 54 -71.45 -50.40 5.77
CA VAL A 54 -71.22 -51.78 6.24
C VAL A 54 -71.62 -51.95 7.72
N GLU A 55 -71.42 -50.94 8.56
CA GLU A 55 -71.96 -50.91 9.93
C GLU A 55 -73.49 -50.97 9.94
N GLN A 56 -74.18 -50.15 9.12
CA GLN A 56 -75.65 -50.17 9.00
C GLN A 56 -76.18 -51.49 8.42
N GLU A 57 -75.47 -52.10 7.47
CA GLU A 57 -75.78 -53.43 6.94
C GLU A 57 -75.57 -54.51 8.01
N MET A 58 -74.48 -54.43 8.80
CA MET A 58 -74.21 -55.33 9.92
C MET A 58 -75.28 -55.21 11.02
N ASP A 59 -75.69 -53.99 11.38
CA ASP A 59 -76.78 -53.75 12.35
C ASP A 59 -78.12 -54.28 11.82
N SER A 60 -78.41 -54.07 10.53
CA SER A 60 -79.62 -54.63 9.90
C SER A 60 -79.61 -56.17 9.84
N LEU A 61 -78.45 -56.79 9.65
CA LEU A 61 -78.27 -58.24 9.66
C LEU A 61 -78.30 -58.79 11.09
N SER A 62 -77.73 -58.07 12.05
CA SER A 62 -77.79 -58.37 13.49
C SER A 62 -79.23 -58.34 13.99
N PHE A 63 -80.01 -57.31 13.63
CA PHE A 63 -81.43 -57.21 13.96
C PHE A 63 -82.25 -58.35 13.33
N ARG A 64 -82.01 -58.70 12.05
CA ARG A 64 -82.64 -59.86 11.40
C ARG A 64 -82.26 -61.18 12.07
N ASN A 65 -80.99 -61.36 12.44
CA ASN A 65 -80.55 -62.54 13.18
C ASN A 65 -81.22 -62.61 14.56
N GLN A 66 -81.28 -61.53 15.33
CA GLN A 66 -82.00 -61.49 16.61
C GLN A 66 -83.51 -61.79 16.44
N GLN A 67 -84.13 -61.34 15.36
CA GLN A 67 -85.52 -61.65 15.05
C GLN A 67 -85.71 -63.13 14.66
N LEU A 68 -84.75 -63.71 13.92
CA LEU A 68 -84.72 -65.14 13.60
C LEU A 68 -84.47 -65.99 14.85
N THR A 69 -83.51 -65.63 15.70
CA THR A 69 -83.24 -66.26 17.01
C THR A 69 -84.50 -66.28 17.85
N LYS A 70 -85.17 -65.13 18.06
CA LYS A 70 -86.43 -65.08 18.81
C LYS A 70 -87.56 -65.90 18.19
N ARG A 71 -87.59 -66.02 16.86
CA ARG A 71 -88.57 -66.89 16.17
C ARG A 71 -88.22 -68.38 16.33
N VAL A 72 -86.94 -68.74 16.38
CA VAL A 72 -86.47 -70.10 16.66
C VAL A 72 -86.70 -70.47 18.13
N GLU A 73 -86.44 -69.56 19.07
CA GLU A 73 -86.76 -69.70 20.50
C GLU A 73 -88.26 -69.97 20.69
N LEU A 74 -89.14 -69.13 20.12
CA LEU A 74 -90.58 -69.35 20.15
C LEU A 74 -91.01 -70.67 19.49
N LEU A 75 -90.41 -71.05 18.36
CA LEU A 75 -90.68 -72.34 17.72
C LEU A 75 -90.18 -73.54 18.54
N GLN A 76 -89.15 -73.37 19.37
CA GLN A 76 -88.66 -74.38 20.31
C GLN A 76 -89.53 -74.46 21.58
N GLU A 77 -90.09 -73.33 22.05
CA GLU A 77 -91.13 -73.30 23.08
C GLU A 77 -92.43 -73.95 22.57
N GLU A 78 -92.84 -73.70 21.32
CA GLU A 78 -93.95 -74.40 20.67
C GLU A 78 -93.67 -75.91 20.49
N LEU A 79 -92.44 -76.31 20.14
CA LEU A 79 -92.08 -77.72 20.03
C LEU A 79 -92.14 -78.42 21.40
N THR A 80 -91.51 -77.85 22.43
CA THR A 80 -91.44 -78.45 23.77
C THR A 80 -92.79 -78.45 24.49
N THR A 81 -93.67 -77.49 24.23
CA THR A 81 -95.06 -77.52 24.70
C THR A 81 -95.96 -78.49 23.91
N SER A 82 -95.63 -78.78 22.65
CA SER A 82 -96.30 -79.81 21.83
C SER A 82 -95.91 -81.23 22.25
N GLU A 83 -94.61 -81.50 22.45
CA GLU A 83 -94.09 -82.81 22.86
C GLU A 83 -94.56 -83.25 24.25
N ALA A 84 -95.03 -82.33 25.09
CA ALA A 84 -95.61 -82.60 26.40
C ALA A 84 -96.96 -83.38 26.38
N LYS A 85 -97.53 -83.75 25.22
CA LYS A 85 -98.86 -84.43 25.13
C LYS A 85 -98.96 -85.57 24.10
N GLY A 86 -98.58 -86.81 24.45
CA GLY A 86 -98.99 -88.01 23.70
C GLY A 86 -98.26 -89.32 24.00
N LYS A 87 -98.88 -90.49 23.74
CA LYS A 87 -98.27 -91.84 23.85
C LYS A 87 -98.90 -92.87 22.86
N LYS A 88 -98.16 -93.98 22.60
CA LYS A 88 -98.59 -95.38 22.20
C LYS A 88 -98.74 -95.82 20.70
N SER A 89 -97.91 -96.82 20.28
CA SER A 89 -98.29 -98.23 19.91
C SER A 89 -98.15 -98.86 18.48
N ARG A 90 -97.17 -99.80 18.33
CA ARG A 90 -97.15 -101.20 17.73
C ARG A 90 -97.32 -101.60 16.21
N HIS A 91 -96.32 -102.40 15.74
CA HIS A 91 -96.34 -103.70 14.94
C HIS A 91 -96.74 -103.73 13.43
N ARG A 92 -96.49 -104.78 12.57
CA ARG A 92 -95.89 -106.16 12.67
C ARG A 92 -95.35 -106.73 11.31
N GLY A 93 -94.38 -107.68 11.34
CA GLY A 93 -94.41 -108.98 10.59
C GLY A 93 -93.64 -109.18 9.26
N ASP A 94 -93.53 -110.39 8.64
CA ASP A 94 -93.61 -111.82 9.13
C ASP A 94 -93.24 -112.93 8.05
N SER A 95 -91.97 -113.39 7.94
CA SER A 95 -91.53 -114.76 7.47
C SER A 95 -91.94 -115.26 6.03
N PRO A 96 -91.77 -116.55 5.57
CA PRO A 96 -91.08 -117.81 6.00
C PRO A 96 -90.10 -118.36 4.89
N SER A 97 -89.68 -119.63 4.59
CA SER A 97 -89.52 -121.02 5.16
C SER A 97 -88.63 -121.90 4.19
N GLN A 98 -88.67 -123.25 4.16
CA GLN A 98 -87.66 -124.18 4.73
C GLN A 98 -87.71 -125.61 4.07
N GLN A 99 -86.76 -126.53 4.40
CA GLN A 99 -86.75 -128.03 4.17
C GLN A 99 -86.49 -128.54 2.72
N GLY A 100 -86.04 -129.79 2.44
CA GLY A 100 -85.47 -130.87 3.28
C GLY A 100 -85.31 -132.27 2.60
N LEU A 101 -84.08 -132.82 2.55
CA LEU A 101 -83.63 -134.24 2.39
C LEU A 101 -84.37 -135.27 1.47
N GLN A 102 -83.68 -135.76 0.42
CA GLN A 102 -83.59 -137.20 0.06
C GLN A 102 -82.28 -137.50 -0.73
N THR A 103 -81.87 -138.77 -0.89
CA THR A 103 -80.43 -139.13 -0.91
C THR A 103 -79.97 -140.12 -2.01
N GLN A 104 -78.66 -140.04 -2.32
CA GLN A 104 -77.76 -141.08 -2.88
C GLN A 104 -78.07 -141.72 -4.25
N ILE A 105 -77.23 -141.43 -5.26
CA ILE A 105 -76.72 -142.35 -6.34
C ILE A 105 -75.90 -141.59 -7.41
N VAL A 106 -76.10 -140.28 -7.57
CA VAL A 106 -75.54 -139.44 -8.66
C VAL A 106 -74.03 -139.11 -8.52
N PHE A 107 -73.30 -139.73 -7.59
CA PHE A 107 -71.97 -139.25 -7.17
C PHE A 107 -70.83 -139.43 -8.20
N ASP A 108 -70.87 -140.45 -9.06
CA ASP A 108 -69.67 -140.84 -9.83
C ASP A 108 -69.44 -139.98 -11.09
N GLU A 109 -70.48 -139.49 -11.78
CA GLU A 109 -70.33 -138.54 -12.91
C GLU A 109 -69.80 -137.17 -12.46
N ASP A 110 -70.09 -136.79 -11.22
CA ASP A 110 -69.79 -135.47 -10.67
C ASP A 110 -68.28 -135.31 -10.37
N LEU A 111 -67.59 -136.42 -10.09
CA LEU A 111 -66.16 -136.44 -9.80
C LEU A 111 -65.28 -136.11 -11.03
N GLN A 112 -65.62 -136.62 -12.21
CA GLN A 112 -64.78 -136.43 -13.40
C GLN A 112 -64.86 -135.00 -13.95
N LYS A 113 -66.04 -134.36 -13.87
CA LYS A 113 -66.23 -132.94 -14.26
C LYS A 113 -65.37 -132.02 -13.39
N LYS A 114 -65.31 -132.28 -12.08
CA LYS A 114 -64.51 -131.52 -11.10
C LYS A 114 -63.00 -131.53 -11.35
N ILE A 115 -62.46 -132.52 -12.07
CA ILE A 115 -61.03 -132.57 -12.42
C ILE A 115 -60.71 -131.59 -13.55
N GLN A 116 -61.49 -131.61 -14.65
CA GLN A 116 -61.31 -130.68 -15.77
C GLN A 116 -61.65 -129.24 -15.38
N GLU A 117 -62.64 -129.07 -14.49
CA GLU A 117 -62.96 -127.78 -13.89
C GLU A 117 -61.79 -127.26 -13.02
N ASN A 118 -61.14 -128.11 -12.22
CA ASN A 118 -59.93 -127.74 -11.46
C ASN A 118 -58.78 -127.28 -12.36
N GLU A 119 -58.51 -127.98 -13.46
CA GLU A 119 -57.42 -127.60 -14.38
C GLU A 119 -57.68 -126.23 -15.02
N ARG A 120 -58.91 -125.97 -15.48
CA ARG A 120 -59.30 -124.66 -16.03
C ARG A 120 -59.28 -123.57 -14.96
N LEU A 121 -59.72 -123.88 -13.74
CA LEU A 121 -59.67 -122.95 -12.60
C LEU A 121 -58.22 -122.64 -12.21
N HIS A 122 -57.31 -123.60 -12.24
CA HIS A 122 -55.89 -123.37 -11.96
C HIS A 122 -55.24 -122.42 -12.97
N ILE A 123 -55.53 -122.57 -14.26
CA ILE A 123 -55.03 -121.63 -15.29
C ILE A 123 -55.63 -120.24 -15.08
N GLN A 124 -56.96 -120.13 -14.91
CA GLN A 124 -57.62 -118.84 -14.69
C GLN A 124 -57.19 -118.17 -13.38
N PHE A 125 -56.92 -118.95 -12.33
CA PHE A 125 -56.38 -118.46 -11.06
C PHE A 125 -54.93 -117.96 -11.22
N PHE A 126 -54.08 -118.68 -11.97
CA PHE A 126 -52.70 -118.25 -12.23
C PHE A 126 -52.64 -116.98 -13.10
N GLU A 127 -53.47 -116.89 -14.14
CA GLU A 127 -53.57 -115.68 -14.97
C GLU A 127 -54.14 -114.48 -14.17
N ALA A 128 -55.07 -114.73 -13.24
CA ALA A 128 -55.57 -113.70 -12.33
C ALA A 128 -54.53 -113.29 -11.27
N ASP A 129 -53.78 -114.22 -10.68
CA ASP A 129 -52.70 -113.94 -9.71
C ASP A 129 -51.59 -113.11 -10.36
N GLU A 130 -51.17 -113.44 -11.59
CA GLU A 130 -50.21 -112.63 -12.34
C GLU A 130 -50.76 -111.24 -12.72
N GLN A 131 -52.04 -111.12 -13.08
CA GLN A 131 -52.64 -109.81 -13.33
C GLN A 131 -52.76 -108.97 -12.05
N HIS A 132 -53.15 -109.58 -10.92
CA HIS A 132 -53.19 -108.92 -9.62
C HIS A 132 -51.79 -108.52 -9.15
N ARG A 133 -50.79 -109.40 -9.21
CA ARG A 133 -49.39 -109.08 -8.88
C ARG A 133 -48.84 -107.91 -9.71
N ARG A 134 -49.20 -107.82 -10.99
CA ARG A 134 -48.81 -106.69 -11.87
C ARG A 134 -49.54 -105.40 -11.53
N GLN A 135 -50.84 -105.47 -11.21
CA GLN A 135 -51.60 -104.29 -10.75
C GLN A 135 -51.11 -103.81 -9.38
N GLU A 136 -50.83 -104.73 -8.46
CA GLU A 136 -50.27 -104.46 -7.14
C GLU A 136 -48.91 -103.78 -7.25
N ALA A 137 -47.98 -104.33 -8.07
CA ALA A 137 -46.69 -103.69 -8.32
C ALA A 137 -46.80 -102.29 -8.97
N GLN A 138 -47.76 -102.07 -9.87
CA GLN A 138 -48.02 -100.75 -10.46
C GLN A 138 -48.61 -99.76 -9.43
N LEU A 139 -49.46 -100.23 -8.52
CA LEU A 139 -50.03 -99.41 -7.45
C LEU A 139 -49.00 -99.11 -6.36
N GLN A 140 -48.13 -100.07 -6.01
CA GLN A 140 -47.00 -99.88 -5.09
C GLN A 140 -46.02 -98.84 -5.64
N ALA A 141 -45.55 -98.99 -6.88
CA ALA A 141 -44.65 -98.02 -7.51
C ALA A 141 -45.26 -96.60 -7.59
N ARG A 142 -46.59 -96.50 -7.79
CA ARG A 142 -47.30 -95.21 -7.80
C ARG A 142 -47.55 -94.63 -6.40
N LEU A 143 -47.68 -95.47 -5.38
CA LEU A 143 -47.69 -95.04 -3.99
C LEU A 143 -46.30 -94.50 -3.58
N GLU A 144 -45.22 -95.22 -3.90
CA GLU A 144 -43.84 -94.75 -3.68
C GLU A 144 -43.57 -93.40 -4.37
N GLU A 145 -44.04 -93.20 -5.61
CA GLU A 145 -43.94 -91.92 -6.33
C GLU A 145 -44.71 -90.80 -5.60
N LEU A 146 -45.97 -91.04 -5.23
CA LEU A 146 -46.81 -90.06 -4.52
C LEU A 146 -46.32 -89.74 -3.10
N GLU A 147 -45.75 -90.72 -2.39
CA GLU A 147 -45.15 -90.52 -1.07
C GLU A 147 -43.91 -89.63 -1.19
N ARG A 148 -43.03 -89.89 -2.16
CA ARG A 148 -41.85 -89.04 -2.42
C ARG A 148 -42.22 -87.61 -2.85
N ASP A 149 -43.27 -87.43 -3.64
CA ASP A 149 -43.75 -86.09 -4.00
C ASP A 149 -44.42 -85.38 -2.81
N SER A 150 -45.14 -86.11 -1.96
CA SER A 150 -45.69 -85.59 -0.70
C SER A 150 -44.58 -85.15 0.27
N GLU A 151 -43.52 -85.93 0.43
CA GLU A 151 -42.34 -85.57 1.23
C GLU A 151 -41.66 -84.30 0.70
N GLN A 152 -41.46 -84.20 -0.63
CA GLN A 152 -40.87 -83.02 -1.26
C GLN A 152 -41.75 -81.77 -1.08
N HIS A 153 -43.08 -81.89 -1.27
CA HIS A 153 -44.00 -80.79 -1.05
C HIS A 153 -44.03 -80.34 0.41
N GLN A 154 -44.04 -81.28 1.36
CA GLN A 154 -43.96 -80.96 2.79
C GLN A 154 -42.67 -80.22 3.13
N ALA A 155 -41.51 -80.70 2.65
CA ALA A 155 -40.22 -80.03 2.87
C ALA A 155 -40.17 -78.60 2.27
N VAL A 156 -40.84 -78.36 1.14
CA VAL A 156 -40.99 -77.00 0.56
C VAL A 156 -41.92 -76.14 1.41
N VAL A 157 -43.04 -76.67 1.91
CA VAL A 157 -43.97 -75.96 2.80
C VAL A 157 -43.29 -75.57 4.12
N ASP A 158 -42.55 -76.49 4.74
CA ASP A 158 -41.81 -76.22 5.98
C ASP A 158 -40.69 -75.19 5.74
N GLY A 159 -39.93 -75.34 4.65
CA GLY A 159 -38.88 -74.40 4.25
C GLY A 159 -39.39 -73.00 3.89
N LEU A 160 -40.62 -72.87 3.40
CA LEU A 160 -41.28 -71.57 3.20
C LEU A 160 -41.83 -71.00 4.51
N THR A 161 -42.47 -71.84 5.33
CA THR A 161 -43.04 -71.45 6.64
C THR A 161 -41.95 -70.90 7.55
N HIS A 162 -40.80 -71.56 7.62
CA HIS A 162 -39.65 -71.09 8.40
C HIS A 162 -39.12 -69.72 7.90
N LYS A 163 -38.99 -69.52 6.58
CA LYS A 163 -38.59 -68.22 5.99
C LYS A 163 -39.58 -67.11 6.28
N TYR A 164 -40.88 -67.39 6.23
CA TYR A 164 -41.90 -66.40 6.60
C TYR A 164 -41.87 -66.08 8.11
N MET A 165 -41.66 -67.08 8.96
CA MET A 165 -41.51 -66.89 10.41
C MET A 165 -40.30 -66.00 10.74
N GLU A 166 -39.10 -66.30 10.22
CA GLU A 166 -37.91 -65.43 10.34
C GLU A 166 -38.20 -64.00 9.87
N THR A 167 -38.94 -63.85 8.77
CA THR A 167 -39.24 -62.53 8.19
C THR A 167 -40.19 -61.73 9.09
N ILE A 168 -41.19 -62.39 9.69
CA ILE A 168 -42.12 -61.80 10.65
C ILE A 168 -41.36 -61.36 11.92
N GLU A 169 -40.49 -62.20 12.47
CA GLU A 169 -39.67 -61.87 13.65
C GLU A 169 -38.76 -60.66 13.40
N LYS A 170 -38.07 -60.62 12.24
CA LYS A 170 -37.24 -59.49 11.83
C LYS A 170 -38.05 -58.20 11.70
N LEU A 171 -39.23 -58.25 11.07
CA LEU A 171 -40.13 -57.11 10.94
C LEU A 171 -40.71 -56.64 12.28
N GLN A 172 -41.02 -57.55 13.21
CA GLN A 172 -41.48 -57.20 14.56
C GLN A 172 -40.36 -56.51 15.38
N SER A 173 -39.13 -57.04 15.31
CA SER A 173 -37.94 -56.45 15.95
C SER A 173 -37.63 -55.05 15.40
N ASP A 174 -37.64 -54.90 14.07
CA ASP A 174 -37.42 -53.63 13.40
C ASP A 174 -38.53 -52.61 13.71
N LYS A 175 -39.80 -53.05 13.77
CA LYS A 175 -40.93 -52.22 14.21
C LYS A 175 -40.71 -51.68 15.63
N ALA A 176 -40.43 -52.55 16.60
CA ALA A 176 -40.22 -52.15 17.99
C ALA A 176 -39.03 -51.17 18.12
N ARG A 177 -37.94 -51.41 17.38
CA ARG A 177 -36.78 -50.50 17.31
C ARG A 177 -37.13 -49.13 16.73
N LEU A 178 -37.99 -49.07 15.71
CA LEU A 178 -38.46 -47.82 15.10
C LEU A 178 -39.44 -47.07 16.01
N GLU A 179 -40.33 -47.76 16.73
CA GLU A 179 -41.24 -47.15 17.70
C GLU A 179 -40.47 -46.49 18.85
N VAL A 180 -39.49 -47.18 19.44
CA VAL A 180 -38.60 -46.60 20.46
C VAL A 180 -37.85 -45.38 19.92
N LYS A 181 -37.27 -45.46 18.71
CA LYS A 181 -36.57 -44.34 18.08
C LYS A 181 -37.49 -43.14 17.83
N SER A 182 -38.73 -43.38 17.40
CA SER A 182 -39.74 -42.34 17.19
C SER A 182 -40.09 -41.62 18.48
N GLN A 183 -40.34 -42.35 19.58
CA GLN A 183 -40.61 -41.73 20.88
C GLN A 183 -39.43 -40.90 21.41
N THR A 184 -38.19 -41.35 21.21
CA THR A 184 -37.00 -40.59 21.62
C THR A 184 -36.86 -39.28 20.84
N LEU A 185 -37.00 -39.33 19.51
CA LEU A 185 -37.01 -38.13 18.66
C LEU A 185 -38.16 -37.18 19.03
N GLU A 186 -39.32 -37.69 19.44
CA GLU A 186 -40.44 -36.85 19.89
C GLU A 186 -40.17 -36.15 21.23
N ARG A 187 -39.41 -36.79 22.15
CA ARG A 187 -38.95 -36.17 23.41
C ARG A 187 -37.91 -35.08 23.13
N GLU A 188 -36.89 -35.38 22.32
CA GLU A 188 -35.86 -34.43 21.88
C GLU A 188 -36.48 -33.21 21.17
N ALA A 189 -37.47 -33.43 20.30
CA ALA A 189 -38.19 -32.37 19.61
C ALA A 189 -39.06 -31.49 20.53
N LYS A 190 -39.51 -32.00 21.68
CA LYS A 190 -40.21 -31.22 22.71
C LYS A 190 -39.23 -30.40 23.55
N GLU A 191 -38.11 -30.98 23.96
CA GLU A 191 -37.05 -30.28 24.68
C GLU A 191 -36.43 -29.15 23.85
N CYS A 192 -36.19 -29.39 22.56
CA CYS A 192 -35.67 -28.38 21.62
C CYS A 192 -36.62 -27.18 21.47
N ARG A 193 -37.96 -27.40 21.47
CA ARG A 193 -38.95 -26.32 21.48
C ARG A 193 -38.90 -25.50 22.76
N LEU A 194 -38.88 -26.17 23.93
CA LEU A 194 -38.80 -25.50 25.23
C LEU A 194 -37.56 -24.60 25.33
N ARG A 195 -36.37 -25.11 25.00
CA ARG A 195 -35.13 -24.32 24.96
C ARG A 195 -35.19 -23.15 23.96
N THR A 196 -35.90 -23.32 22.84
CA THR A 196 -36.13 -22.24 21.85
C THR A 196 -37.06 -21.16 22.40
N GLU A 197 -38.13 -21.55 23.09
CA GLU A 197 -39.08 -20.64 23.72
C GLU A 197 -38.43 -19.87 24.89
N GLU A 198 -37.62 -20.54 25.72
CA GLU A 198 -36.81 -19.92 26.77
C GLU A 198 -35.84 -18.88 26.18
N CYS A 199 -35.11 -19.23 25.12
CA CYS A 199 -34.20 -18.32 24.42
C CYS A 199 -34.94 -17.10 23.84
N GLN A 200 -36.10 -17.29 23.22
CA GLN A 200 -36.94 -16.19 22.74
C GLN A 200 -37.45 -15.30 23.89
N GLN A 201 -37.83 -15.88 25.03
CA GLN A 201 -38.24 -15.10 26.21
C GLN A 201 -37.07 -14.30 26.81
N GLN A 202 -35.87 -14.87 26.89
CA GLN A 202 -34.67 -14.17 27.33
C GLN A 202 -34.33 -13.02 26.37
N LEU A 203 -34.36 -13.26 25.06
CA LEU A 203 -34.10 -12.23 24.05
C LEU A 203 -35.11 -11.08 24.11
N ARG A 204 -36.41 -11.36 24.33
CA ARG A 204 -37.44 -10.32 24.55
C ARG A 204 -37.20 -9.53 25.84
N LYS A 205 -36.76 -10.17 26.92
CA LYS A 205 -36.38 -9.48 28.18
C LYS A 205 -35.21 -8.53 27.93
N TYR A 206 -34.11 -9.02 27.36
CA TYR A 206 -32.95 -8.19 27.02
C TYR A 206 -33.30 -7.03 26.07
N GLN A 207 -34.15 -7.24 25.06
CA GLN A 207 -34.63 -6.16 24.19
C GLN A 207 -35.42 -5.10 24.97
N THR A 208 -36.29 -5.53 25.90
CA THR A 208 -37.10 -4.62 26.73
C THR A 208 -36.23 -3.81 27.70
N ASP A 209 -35.32 -4.48 28.39
CA ASP A 209 -34.41 -3.85 29.36
C ASP A 209 -33.42 -2.90 28.66
N LEU A 210 -32.87 -3.29 27.51
CA LEU A 210 -31.96 -2.45 26.73
C LEU A 210 -32.68 -1.24 26.13
N ASN A 211 -33.91 -1.40 25.62
CA ASN A 211 -34.70 -0.27 25.14
C ASN A 211 -35.07 0.70 26.27
N LYS A 212 -35.43 0.18 27.46
CA LYS A 212 -35.67 1.01 28.65
C LYS A 212 -34.40 1.76 29.08
N GLN A 213 -33.23 1.12 29.06
CA GLN A 213 -31.96 1.79 29.33
C GLN A 213 -31.62 2.85 28.28
N LEU A 214 -31.93 2.60 27.00
CA LEU A 214 -31.76 3.56 25.90
C LEU A 214 -32.68 4.78 26.05
N GLU A 215 -33.96 4.57 26.36
CA GLU A 215 -34.94 5.65 26.62
C GLU A 215 -34.54 6.49 27.83
N GLN A 216 -34.14 5.84 28.94
CA GLN A 216 -33.63 6.52 30.13
C GLN A 216 -32.37 7.34 29.84
N SER A 217 -31.40 6.75 29.12
CA SER A 217 -30.15 7.44 28.75
C SER A 217 -30.42 8.61 27.81
N SER A 218 -31.30 8.44 26.82
CA SER A 218 -31.69 9.49 25.87
C SER A 218 -32.42 10.63 26.58
N SER A 219 -33.31 10.32 27.52
CA SER A 219 -33.99 11.33 28.34
C SER A 219 -33.00 12.12 29.20
N VAL A 220 -32.05 11.45 29.86
CA VAL A 220 -31.01 12.12 30.66
C VAL A 220 -30.09 12.97 29.78
N ILE A 221 -29.73 12.52 28.58
CA ILE A 221 -28.94 13.32 27.63
C ILE A 221 -29.73 14.57 27.21
N LEU A 222 -30.99 14.42 26.80
CA LEU A 222 -31.84 15.55 26.37
C LEU A 222 -32.10 16.56 27.51
N GLU A 223 -32.19 16.11 28.76
CA GLU A 223 -32.43 16.99 29.91
C GLU A 223 -31.14 17.65 30.44
N LYS A 224 -30.00 16.93 30.42
CA LYS A 224 -28.75 17.37 31.08
C LYS A 224 -27.66 17.87 30.12
N VAL A 225 -27.82 17.70 28.81
CA VAL A 225 -26.88 18.17 27.77
C VAL A 225 -27.56 19.24 26.90
N PRO A 226 -27.70 20.49 27.41
CA PRO A 226 -28.44 21.56 26.70
C PRO A 226 -27.73 22.09 25.45
N PHE A 227 -26.45 21.75 25.27
CA PHE A 227 -25.67 22.09 24.08
C PHE A 227 -24.84 20.89 23.64
N ASN A 228 -24.86 20.59 22.34
CA ASN A 228 -24.11 19.50 21.72
C ASN A 228 -23.29 20.09 20.56
N ASP A 229 -22.05 20.46 20.87
CA ASP A 229 -21.04 20.95 19.92
C ASP A 229 -20.74 19.92 18.83
N THR A 230 -20.71 18.62 19.15
CA THR A 230 -20.38 17.55 18.20
C THR A 230 -21.31 17.50 16.99
N LYS A 231 -22.52 18.07 17.08
CA LYS A 231 -23.47 18.24 15.97
C LYS A 231 -22.97 19.23 14.89
N TYR A 232 -22.11 20.17 15.25
CA TYR A 232 -21.64 21.27 14.39
C TYR A 232 -20.24 20.96 13.85
N SER A 233 -20.16 20.45 12.62
CA SER A 233 -18.90 20.07 11.96
C SER A 233 -17.84 21.18 12.00
N ASP A 234 -18.25 22.43 11.82
CA ASP A 234 -17.33 23.57 11.72
C ASP A 234 -16.59 23.80 13.05
N TYR A 235 -17.31 23.76 14.18
CA TYR A 235 -16.68 23.83 15.51
C TYR A 235 -15.82 22.60 15.81
N ASN A 236 -16.19 21.43 15.30
CA ASN A 236 -15.34 20.23 15.41
C ASN A 236 -13.99 20.38 14.69
N THR A 237 -13.86 21.26 13.67
CA THR A 237 -12.55 21.52 13.02
C THR A 237 -11.54 22.24 13.90
N LEU A 238 -11.99 22.82 15.03
CA LEU A 238 -11.14 23.49 16.02
C LEU A 238 -10.66 22.53 17.12
N ASN A 239 -11.19 21.30 17.19
CA ASN A 239 -10.79 20.32 18.19
C ASN A 239 -9.36 19.82 17.94
N VAL A 240 -8.48 19.96 18.93
CA VAL A 240 -7.12 19.39 18.89
C VAL A 240 -7.23 17.85 18.96
N PRO A 241 -6.69 17.10 17.99
CA PRO A 241 -6.76 15.63 18.00
C PRO A 241 -6.02 15.01 19.20
N PRO A 242 -6.52 13.92 19.79
CA PRO A 242 -5.87 13.26 20.92
C PRO A 242 -4.54 12.64 20.50
N HIS A 243 -3.44 13.03 21.15
CA HIS A 243 -2.10 12.55 20.79
C HIS A 243 -1.90 11.06 21.10
N ASN A 244 -1.99 10.22 20.08
CA ASN A 244 -1.80 8.77 20.18
C ASN A 244 -0.31 8.38 20.06
N ARG A 245 0.47 8.59 21.12
CA ARG A 245 1.91 8.26 21.18
C ARG A 245 2.23 6.82 20.75
N ARG A 246 1.36 5.84 21.03
CA ARG A 246 1.56 4.44 20.62
C ARG A 246 1.43 4.27 19.11
N HIS A 247 0.46 4.92 18.48
CA HIS A 247 0.34 4.92 17.02
C HIS A 247 1.51 5.68 16.37
N GLN A 248 1.87 6.87 16.87
CA GLN A 248 2.98 7.67 16.32
C GLN A 248 4.31 6.91 16.36
N LEU A 249 4.67 6.29 17.49
CA LEU A 249 5.88 5.48 17.60
C LEU A 249 5.86 4.30 16.61
N LYS A 250 4.74 3.57 16.50
CA LYS A 250 4.63 2.49 15.50
C LYS A 250 4.70 3.03 14.07
N ALA A 251 4.12 4.19 13.77
CA ALA A 251 4.18 4.80 12.44
C ALA A 251 5.63 5.13 12.05
N ARG A 252 6.39 5.75 12.95
CA ARG A 252 7.82 6.01 12.77
C ARG A 252 8.62 4.71 12.57
N ASP A 253 8.44 3.74 13.46
CA ASP A 253 9.23 2.50 13.45
C ASP A 253 8.92 1.64 12.21
N VAL A 254 7.69 1.71 11.68
CA VAL A 254 7.28 1.10 10.40
C VAL A 254 7.83 1.91 9.21
N ALA A 255 7.78 3.24 9.24
CA ALA A 255 8.34 4.09 8.18
C ALA A 255 9.87 3.94 8.05
N GLY A 256 10.61 3.80 9.16
CA GLY A 256 12.05 3.54 9.16
C GLY A 256 12.42 2.17 8.57
N GLN A 257 11.60 1.13 8.82
CA GLN A 257 11.73 -0.17 8.14
C GLN A 257 11.45 -0.08 6.64
N ALA A 258 10.38 0.64 6.25
CA ALA A 258 10.05 0.86 4.85
C ALA A 258 11.18 1.60 4.11
N LEU A 259 11.79 2.61 4.74
CA LEU A 259 12.95 3.34 4.22
C LEU A 259 14.11 2.39 3.91
N ALA A 260 14.55 1.58 4.87
CA ALA A 260 15.65 0.64 4.67
C ALA A 260 15.38 -0.35 3.50
N PHE A 261 14.16 -0.88 3.38
CA PHE A 261 13.81 -1.79 2.27
C PHE A 261 13.75 -1.10 0.90
N VAL A 262 13.46 0.19 0.83
CA VAL A 262 13.45 0.95 -0.43
C VAL A 262 14.86 1.43 -0.79
N GLN A 263 15.75 1.70 0.17
CA GLN A 263 17.18 1.90 -0.10
C GLN A 263 17.80 0.64 -0.73
N ASP A 264 17.53 -0.54 -0.15
CA ASP A 264 17.81 -1.86 -0.71
C ASP A 264 17.31 -1.99 -2.17
N LEU A 265 16.05 -1.59 -2.43
CA LEU A 265 15.42 -1.64 -3.75
C LEU A 265 16.06 -0.66 -4.74
N VAL A 266 16.34 0.58 -4.32
CA VAL A 266 16.95 1.65 -5.11
C VAL A 266 18.35 1.25 -5.56
N ALA A 267 19.19 0.73 -4.65
CA ALA A 267 20.50 0.20 -4.99
C ALA A 267 20.41 -0.95 -6.00
N ALA A 268 19.49 -1.90 -5.80
CA ALA A 268 19.29 -3.01 -6.72
C ALA A 268 18.76 -2.58 -8.11
N LEU A 269 17.92 -1.54 -8.18
CA LEU A 269 17.40 -0.95 -9.42
C LEU A 269 18.49 -0.19 -10.19
N LEU A 270 19.25 0.66 -9.52
CA LEU A 270 20.40 1.38 -10.09
C LEU A 270 21.39 0.39 -10.73
N ASN A 271 21.74 -0.67 -9.99
CA ASN A 271 22.61 -1.74 -10.48
C ASN A 271 22.00 -2.45 -11.70
N PHE A 272 20.73 -2.86 -11.65
CA PHE A 272 20.08 -3.55 -12.77
C PHE A 272 20.07 -2.72 -14.05
N HIS A 273 19.71 -1.44 -13.99
CA HIS A 273 19.70 -0.55 -15.16
C HIS A 273 21.13 -0.29 -15.68
N SER A 274 22.09 -0.04 -14.78
CA SER A 274 23.49 0.25 -15.14
C SER A 274 24.21 -0.95 -15.75
N TYR A 275 24.01 -2.16 -15.23
CA TYR A 275 24.57 -3.36 -15.86
C TYR A 275 23.81 -3.73 -17.15
N THR A 276 22.52 -3.38 -17.28
CA THR A 276 21.80 -3.49 -18.56
C THR A 276 22.41 -2.56 -19.60
N GLU A 277 22.78 -1.33 -19.22
CA GLU A 277 23.49 -0.37 -20.07
C GLU A 277 24.86 -0.91 -20.49
N GLN A 278 25.68 -1.41 -19.57
CA GLN A 278 26.97 -2.03 -19.92
C GLN A 278 26.78 -3.19 -20.91
N ARG A 279 25.81 -4.08 -20.65
CA ARG A 279 25.51 -5.20 -21.54
C ARG A 279 24.98 -4.76 -22.91
N VAL A 280 24.29 -3.61 -23.00
CA VAL A 280 23.83 -3.03 -24.26
C VAL A 280 24.97 -2.77 -25.25
N HIS A 281 26.16 -2.42 -24.73
CA HIS A 281 27.40 -2.15 -25.46
C HIS A 281 28.25 -3.40 -25.74
N ILE A 282 27.97 -4.55 -25.11
CA ILE A 282 28.78 -5.77 -25.21
C ILE A 282 28.14 -6.83 -26.13
N TYR A 283 26.80 -6.94 -26.13
CA TYR A 283 26.09 -8.03 -26.83
C TYR A 283 24.79 -7.54 -27.50
N PRO A 284 24.54 -7.82 -28.81
CA PRO A 284 25.09 -8.97 -29.57
C PRO A 284 26.44 -8.77 -30.27
N ARG A 285 26.99 -7.55 -30.27
CA ARG A 285 28.33 -7.23 -30.79
C ARG A 285 28.98 -6.24 -29.81
N ASP A 286 30.28 -6.37 -29.57
CA ASP A 286 30.97 -5.42 -28.68
C ASP A 286 31.29 -4.12 -29.41
N SER A 287 30.88 -3.02 -28.79
CA SER A 287 31.17 -1.63 -29.17
C SER A 287 32.65 -1.31 -29.42
N SER A 288 33.59 -2.10 -28.87
CA SER A 288 35.02 -1.95 -29.15
C SER A 288 35.47 -2.56 -30.48
N ILE A 289 34.59 -3.30 -31.18
CA ILE A 289 34.89 -4.01 -32.43
C ILE A 289 34.00 -3.47 -33.56
N GLU A 290 32.72 -3.19 -33.29
CA GLU A 290 31.75 -2.71 -34.27
C GLU A 290 30.87 -1.56 -33.75
N PRO A 291 30.39 -0.67 -34.65
CA PRO A 291 29.48 0.41 -34.27
C PRO A 291 28.15 -0.12 -33.72
N ILE A 292 27.72 0.45 -32.60
CA ILE A 292 26.46 0.10 -31.92
C ILE A 292 25.28 0.48 -32.81
N SER A 293 24.29 -0.42 -32.95
CA SER A 293 23.09 -0.12 -33.74
C SER A 293 22.31 1.09 -33.18
N PRO A 294 21.69 1.94 -34.01
CA PRO A 294 21.00 3.16 -33.53
C PRO A 294 19.91 2.90 -32.48
N LEU A 295 19.24 1.74 -32.54
CA LEU A 295 18.28 1.31 -31.51
C LEU A 295 18.97 1.04 -30.16
N ASN A 296 20.13 0.39 -30.19
CA ASN A 296 20.90 0.08 -28.99
C ASN A 296 21.57 1.33 -28.41
N GLN A 297 22.04 2.25 -29.25
CA GLN A 297 22.60 3.53 -28.82
C GLN A 297 21.54 4.40 -28.11
N LYS A 298 20.33 4.51 -28.68
CA LYS A 298 19.23 5.25 -28.05
C LYS A 298 18.71 4.59 -26.77
N PHE A 299 18.77 3.25 -26.69
CA PHE A 299 18.44 2.53 -25.45
C PHE A 299 19.52 2.74 -24.36
N SER A 300 20.80 2.73 -24.73
CA SER A 300 21.93 3.08 -23.85
C SER A 300 21.75 4.49 -23.27
N GLN A 301 21.51 5.49 -24.12
CA GLN A 301 21.24 6.88 -23.69
C GLN A 301 20.12 6.98 -22.66
N TYR A 302 18.99 6.28 -22.89
CA TYR A 302 17.89 6.28 -21.92
C TYR A 302 18.23 5.53 -20.63
N LEU A 303 18.98 4.42 -20.67
CA LEU A 303 19.43 3.75 -19.44
C LEU A 303 20.43 4.61 -18.65
N HIS A 304 21.26 5.41 -19.32
CA HIS A 304 22.18 6.33 -18.66
C HIS A 304 21.46 7.37 -17.78
N GLU A 305 20.25 7.78 -18.16
CA GLU A 305 19.40 8.67 -17.36
C GLU A 305 18.88 8.02 -16.05
N ASN A 306 19.03 6.69 -15.84
CA ASN A 306 18.27 5.96 -14.80
C ASN A 306 18.39 6.54 -13.39
N ALA A 307 19.57 7.04 -13.01
CA ALA A 307 19.82 7.58 -11.68
C ALA A 307 18.90 8.77 -11.33
N ALA A 308 18.53 9.59 -12.32
CA ALA A 308 17.65 10.75 -12.15
C ALA A 308 16.18 10.38 -11.88
N TYR A 309 15.76 9.14 -12.17
CA TYR A 309 14.41 8.63 -11.87
C TYR A 309 14.39 7.68 -10.67
N VAL A 310 15.50 6.99 -10.37
CA VAL A 310 15.56 5.98 -9.31
C VAL A 310 15.97 6.57 -7.95
N ARG A 311 16.91 7.53 -7.88
CA ARG A 311 17.32 8.15 -6.61
C ARG A 311 16.21 8.95 -5.90
N PRO A 312 15.34 9.71 -6.58
CA PRO A 312 14.26 10.44 -5.90
C PRO A 312 13.26 9.54 -5.14
N LEU A 313 13.22 8.24 -5.44
CA LEU A 313 12.43 7.26 -4.66
C LEU A 313 12.97 7.08 -3.24
N GLU A 314 14.30 7.16 -3.05
CA GLU A 314 14.93 7.18 -1.73
C GLU A 314 14.72 8.55 -1.06
N GLU A 315 14.98 9.63 -1.78
CA GLU A 315 14.89 11.01 -1.27
C GLU A 315 13.48 11.34 -0.73
N GLY A 316 12.44 11.05 -1.50
CA GLY A 316 11.05 11.25 -1.08
C GLY A 316 10.63 10.38 0.11
N LEU A 317 11.24 9.19 0.27
CA LEU A 317 10.94 8.32 1.41
C LEU A 317 11.73 8.70 2.68
N VAL A 318 12.92 9.28 2.53
CA VAL A 318 13.62 9.95 3.64
C VAL A 318 12.79 11.14 4.14
N GLN A 319 12.24 11.95 3.22
CA GLN A 319 11.33 13.05 3.56
C GLN A 319 10.03 12.56 4.22
N LEU A 320 9.46 11.43 3.75
CA LEU A 320 8.30 10.79 4.37
C LEU A 320 8.58 10.36 5.82
N HIS A 321 9.68 9.63 6.04
CA HIS A 321 10.08 9.18 7.37
C HIS A 321 10.38 10.35 8.32
N HIS A 322 10.96 11.43 7.81
CA HIS A 322 11.23 12.65 8.58
C HIS A 322 9.95 13.35 9.02
N SER A 323 8.99 13.60 8.11
CA SER A 323 7.67 14.16 8.48
C SER A 323 6.94 13.29 9.49
N ILE A 324 6.88 11.96 9.27
CA ILE A 324 6.26 11.01 10.23
C ILE A 324 6.92 11.07 11.62
N THR A 325 8.20 11.47 11.71
CA THR A 325 8.92 11.65 12.98
C THR A 325 8.62 13.00 13.65
N GLU A 326 8.42 14.08 12.89
CA GLU A 326 8.14 15.44 13.40
C GLU A 326 6.64 15.76 13.57
N ASP A 327 5.76 14.97 12.96
CA ASP A 327 4.31 15.17 13.02
C ASP A 327 3.65 14.42 14.17
N THR A 328 2.89 15.15 14.98
CA THR A 328 2.18 14.66 16.17
C THR A 328 0.91 13.86 15.86
N VAL A 329 0.49 13.87 14.59
CA VAL A 329 -0.72 13.25 14.04
C VAL A 329 -0.39 12.66 12.67
N THR A 330 -0.29 11.34 12.59
CA THR A 330 0.08 10.61 11.37
C THR A 330 -1.14 10.01 10.68
N THR A 331 -1.59 10.61 9.59
CA THR A 331 -2.78 10.22 8.81
C THR A 331 -2.56 10.53 7.32
N LEU A 332 -3.32 9.92 6.39
CA LEU A 332 -3.13 10.17 4.94
C LEU A 332 -3.42 11.63 4.57
N GLU A 333 -4.30 12.25 5.34
CA GLU A 333 -4.71 13.65 5.28
C GLU A 333 -3.60 14.61 5.80
N THR A 334 -2.68 14.13 6.65
CA THR A 334 -1.61 14.97 7.23
C THR A 334 -0.22 14.76 6.64
N VAL A 335 0.08 13.57 6.11
CA VAL A 335 1.43 13.22 5.62
C VAL A 335 1.60 13.66 4.16
N GLY A 336 1.78 14.96 3.95
CA GLY A 336 1.90 15.58 2.61
C GLY A 336 3.06 15.05 1.76
N THR A 337 4.17 14.65 2.39
CA THR A 337 5.34 14.09 1.70
C THR A 337 5.10 12.72 1.04
N LEU A 338 3.93 12.11 1.27
CA LEU A 338 3.48 10.95 0.52
C LEU A 338 3.14 11.30 -0.94
N GLN A 339 2.73 12.54 -1.22
CA GLN A 339 2.52 13.03 -2.58
C GLN A 339 3.84 13.16 -3.33
N ASP A 340 4.88 13.75 -2.72
CA ASP A 340 6.21 13.87 -3.33
C ASP A 340 6.77 12.49 -3.72
N PHE A 341 6.71 11.52 -2.79
CA PHE A 341 7.08 10.13 -3.08
C PHE A 341 6.22 9.50 -4.20
N SER A 342 4.92 9.79 -4.25
CA SER A 342 4.03 9.30 -5.32
C SER A 342 4.40 9.86 -6.70
N ASP A 343 4.84 11.12 -6.78
CA ASP A 343 5.23 11.77 -8.02
C ASP A 343 6.62 11.33 -8.50
N TYR A 344 7.55 11.04 -7.58
CA TYR A 344 8.79 10.33 -7.90
C TYR A 344 8.52 8.89 -8.40
N PHE A 345 7.62 8.14 -7.74
CA PHE A 345 7.24 6.79 -8.17
C PHE A 345 6.54 6.80 -9.54
N THR A 346 5.74 7.83 -9.82
CA THR A 346 5.14 8.10 -11.13
C THR A 346 6.21 8.39 -12.18
N SER A 347 7.19 9.23 -11.87
CA SER A 347 8.31 9.55 -12.76
C SER A 347 9.12 8.31 -13.12
N TYR A 348 9.42 7.45 -12.15
CA TYR A 348 10.09 6.16 -12.39
C TYR A 348 9.23 5.18 -13.20
N THR A 349 7.92 5.13 -12.96
CA THR A 349 7.00 4.28 -13.73
C THR A 349 6.91 4.74 -15.20
N CYS A 350 6.91 6.05 -15.44
CA CYS A 350 7.01 6.64 -16.79
C CYS A 350 8.36 6.32 -17.45
N PHE A 351 9.47 6.33 -16.70
CA PHE A 351 10.78 5.88 -17.19
C PHE A 351 10.78 4.41 -17.61
N LEU A 352 10.20 3.50 -16.81
CA LEU A 352 10.04 2.09 -17.19
C LEU A 352 9.24 1.93 -18.49
N ARG A 353 8.15 2.69 -18.65
CA ARG A 353 7.35 2.71 -19.88
C ARG A 353 8.12 3.27 -21.09
N LYS A 354 9.01 4.26 -20.89
CA LYS A 354 9.91 4.84 -21.91
C LYS A 354 10.92 3.81 -22.43
N ILE A 355 11.48 2.96 -21.57
CA ILE A 355 12.52 1.98 -21.97
C ILE A 355 11.96 0.62 -22.45
N LEU A 356 10.77 0.21 -22.02
CA LEU A 356 10.18 -1.10 -22.33
C LEU A 356 10.18 -1.46 -23.84
N PRO A 357 9.85 -0.57 -24.80
CA PRO A 357 9.88 -0.91 -26.23
C PRO A 357 11.26 -1.32 -26.75
N TYR A 358 12.34 -0.83 -26.12
CA TYR A 358 13.72 -1.15 -26.48
C TYR A 358 14.16 -2.49 -25.89
N GLN A 359 13.75 -2.78 -24.65
CA GLN A 359 13.95 -4.10 -24.02
C GLN A 359 13.29 -5.21 -24.85
N LEU A 360 12.06 -4.99 -25.34
CA LEU A 360 11.31 -5.99 -26.10
C LEU A 360 11.89 -6.26 -27.50
N LYS A 361 12.37 -5.23 -28.20
CA LYS A 361 12.86 -5.35 -29.60
C LYS A 361 14.17 -6.12 -29.76
N ARG A 362 14.90 -6.43 -28.68
CA ARG A 362 16.20 -7.13 -28.72
C ARG A 362 16.09 -8.67 -28.64
N SER A 363 14.88 -9.22 -28.66
CA SER A 363 14.60 -10.61 -28.29
C SER A 363 13.94 -11.39 -29.44
N VAL A 364 14.75 -12.15 -30.19
CA VAL A 364 14.33 -12.76 -31.47
C VAL A 364 13.96 -14.25 -31.35
N SER A 365 14.56 -15.01 -30.42
CA SER A 365 14.30 -16.45 -30.29
C SER A 365 13.19 -16.79 -29.29
N GLN A 366 12.60 -17.99 -29.42
CA GLN A 366 11.37 -18.38 -28.73
C GLN A 366 11.47 -18.36 -27.20
N LYS A 367 12.59 -18.83 -26.61
CA LYS A 367 12.81 -18.79 -25.15
C LYS A 367 12.94 -17.36 -24.59
N ILE A 368 13.28 -16.37 -25.43
CA ILE A 368 13.35 -14.95 -25.00
C ILE A 368 11.96 -14.29 -25.09
N ARG A 369 10.94 -14.96 -25.65
CA ARG A 369 9.54 -14.49 -25.65
C ARG A 369 8.90 -14.55 -24.25
N GLU A 370 9.33 -15.48 -23.41
CA GLU A 370 8.93 -15.57 -22.00
C GLU A 370 9.46 -14.36 -21.23
N LEU A 371 10.75 -14.07 -21.37
CA LEU A 371 11.41 -12.87 -20.81
C LEU A 371 10.77 -11.54 -21.28
N GLN A 372 10.33 -11.46 -22.55
CA GLN A 372 9.54 -10.34 -23.06
C GLN A 372 8.16 -10.21 -22.37
N GLY A 373 7.56 -11.33 -21.94
CA GLY A 373 6.33 -11.35 -21.17
C GLY A 373 6.56 -10.88 -19.73
N ASP A 374 7.62 -11.38 -19.09
CA ASP A 374 7.97 -10.99 -17.72
C ASP A 374 8.32 -9.51 -17.60
N MET A 375 9.09 -8.95 -18.53
CA MET A 375 9.43 -7.52 -18.47
C MET A 375 8.18 -6.63 -18.64
N ARG A 376 7.23 -7.02 -19.53
CA ARG A 376 5.91 -6.38 -19.61
C ARG A 376 5.12 -6.52 -18.31
N ARG A 377 5.16 -7.69 -17.68
CA ARG A 377 4.48 -7.97 -16.39
C ARG A 377 5.06 -7.09 -15.28
N VAL A 378 6.39 -6.98 -15.17
CA VAL A 378 7.06 -6.11 -14.18
C VAL A 378 6.66 -4.65 -14.39
N THR A 379 6.74 -4.10 -15.61
CA THR A 379 6.28 -2.72 -15.87
C THR A 379 4.81 -2.54 -15.51
N SER A 380 3.93 -3.47 -15.88
CA SER A 380 2.49 -3.39 -15.56
C SER A 380 2.17 -3.55 -14.07
N VAL A 381 3.06 -4.16 -13.27
CA VAL A 381 2.93 -4.15 -11.83
C VAL A 381 3.38 -2.81 -11.24
N PHE A 382 4.47 -2.22 -11.73
CA PHE A 382 4.84 -0.84 -11.33
C PHE A 382 3.71 0.16 -11.63
N GLU A 383 3.05 0.07 -12.79
CA GLU A 383 1.86 0.90 -13.12
C GLU A 383 0.69 0.73 -12.13
N LYS A 384 0.48 -0.48 -11.59
CA LYS A 384 -0.55 -0.75 -10.58
C LYS A 384 -0.13 -0.26 -9.19
N LEU A 385 1.13 -0.44 -8.81
CA LEU A 385 1.69 0.10 -7.57
C LEU A 385 1.58 1.63 -7.57
N GLN A 386 1.99 2.28 -8.66
CA GLN A 386 1.84 3.72 -8.88
C GLN A 386 0.38 4.17 -8.67
N SER A 387 -0.57 3.44 -9.26
CA SER A 387 -2.00 3.75 -9.14
C SER A 387 -2.49 3.69 -7.68
N TYR A 388 -2.07 2.69 -6.90
CA TYR A 388 -2.46 2.57 -5.49
C TYR A 388 -1.72 3.55 -4.57
N ILE A 389 -0.44 3.83 -4.82
CA ILE A 389 0.33 4.85 -4.09
C ILE A 389 -0.29 6.24 -4.32
N SER A 390 -0.64 6.57 -5.57
CA SER A 390 -1.33 7.83 -5.92
C SER A 390 -2.67 7.96 -5.19
N LEU A 391 -3.46 6.88 -5.13
CA LEU A 391 -4.75 6.87 -4.41
C LEU A 391 -4.57 7.10 -2.90
N LEU A 392 -3.48 6.64 -2.30
CA LEU A 392 -3.17 6.85 -0.88
C LEU A 392 -2.55 8.23 -0.59
N ALA A 393 -1.88 8.84 -1.56
CA ALA A 393 -1.33 10.20 -1.44
C ALA A 393 -2.41 11.30 -1.55
N LEU A 394 -3.43 11.07 -2.40
CA LEU A 394 -4.49 12.03 -2.71
C LEU A 394 -5.15 12.75 -1.52
N PRO A 395 -5.44 12.12 -0.35
CA PRO A 395 -6.07 12.79 0.79
C PRO A 395 -5.27 13.98 1.34
N SER A 396 -3.94 14.01 1.16
CA SER A 396 -3.08 15.13 1.58
C SER A 396 -3.22 16.39 0.72
N VAL A 397 -3.78 16.27 -0.48
CA VAL A 397 -3.98 17.37 -1.45
C VAL A 397 -5.45 17.66 -1.71
N ARG A 398 -6.31 16.64 -1.62
CA ARG A 398 -7.77 16.74 -1.77
C ARG A 398 -8.42 15.86 -0.71
N PRO A 399 -8.82 16.43 0.44
CA PRO A 399 -9.20 15.64 1.61
C PRO A 399 -10.39 14.67 1.38
N ASP A 400 -11.34 15.03 0.52
CA ASP A 400 -12.50 14.18 0.17
C ASP A 400 -12.21 13.08 -0.88
N ALA A 401 -10.99 12.97 -1.41
CA ALA A 401 -10.71 12.16 -2.60
C ALA A 401 -10.75 10.63 -2.38
N LEU A 402 -10.58 10.16 -1.14
CA LEU A 402 -10.61 8.73 -0.79
C LEU A 402 -11.43 8.51 0.48
N PRO A 403 -12.69 8.04 0.39
CA PRO A 403 -13.48 7.69 1.56
C PRO A 403 -12.75 6.66 2.43
N GLN A 404 -12.67 6.89 3.74
CA GLN A 404 -11.87 6.04 4.64
C GLN A 404 -12.29 4.56 4.62
N SER A 405 -13.57 4.26 4.39
CA SER A 405 -14.07 2.89 4.19
C SER A 405 -13.44 2.16 2.98
N SER A 406 -12.79 2.88 2.07
CA SER A 406 -12.07 2.34 0.92
C SER A 406 -10.55 2.27 1.09
N SER A 407 -9.94 3.01 2.03
CA SER A 407 -8.48 3.00 2.22
C SER A 407 -7.96 1.61 2.62
N VAL A 408 -8.69 0.89 3.50
CA VAL A 408 -8.45 -0.52 3.85
C VAL A 408 -8.37 -1.42 2.60
N ALA A 409 -9.26 -1.20 1.63
CA ALA A 409 -9.26 -1.95 0.38
C ALA A 409 -8.09 -1.56 -0.53
N VAL A 410 -7.71 -0.27 -0.59
CA VAL A 410 -6.52 0.18 -1.33
C VAL A 410 -5.24 -0.40 -0.72
N PHE A 411 -5.08 -0.35 0.61
CA PHE A 411 -3.93 -0.97 1.30
C PHE A 411 -3.84 -2.48 1.06
N THR A 412 -4.98 -3.20 1.10
CA THR A 412 -5.02 -4.64 0.83
C THR A 412 -4.65 -4.95 -0.63
N GLN A 413 -5.10 -4.13 -1.59
CA GLN A 413 -4.74 -4.29 -3.00
C GLN A 413 -3.29 -3.90 -3.28
N LEU A 414 -2.73 -2.91 -2.57
CA LEU A 414 -1.31 -2.56 -2.61
C LEU A 414 -0.45 -3.72 -2.09
N ALA A 415 -0.80 -4.33 -0.95
CA ALA A 415 -0.12 -5.51 -0.42
C ALA A 415 -0.12 -6.68 -1.45
N ALA A 416 -1.27 -7.00 -2.04
CA ALA A 416 -1.38 -8.01 -3.09
C ALA A 416 -0.57 -7.66 -4.36
N CYS A 417 -0.47 -6.37 -4.70
CA CYS A 417 0.30 -5.89 -5.84
C CYS A 417 1.82 -5.96 -5.59
N LEU A 418 2.28 -5.81 -4.34
CA LEU A 418 3.68 -6.00 -3.94
C LEU A 418 4.11 -7.48 -4.03
N HIS A 419 3.27 -8.42 -3.60
CA HIS A 419 3.50 -9.85 -3.87
C HIS A 419 3.52 -10.14 -5.38
N GLY A 420 2.61 -9.52 -6.14
CA GLY A 420 2.60 -9.58 -7.59
C GLY A 420 3.87 -9.05 -8.26
N LEU A 421 4.58 -8.11 -7.62
CA LEU A 421 5.89 -7.61 -8.07
C LEU A 421 6.99 -8.64 -7.79
N GLN A 422 7.01 -9.21 -6.57
CA GLN A 422 7.96 -10.26 -6.22
C GLN A 422 7.85 -11.45 -7.18
N ASP A 423 6.64 -11.94 -7.45
CA ASP A 423 6.44 -13.06 -8.38
C ASP A 423 6.85 -12.73 -9.82
N ALA A 424 6.65 -11.48 -10.26
CA ALA A 424 7.09 -11.03 -11.59
C ALA A 424 8.62 -10.92 -11.69
N LEU A 425 9.29 -10.44 -10.64
CA LEU A 425 10.75 -10.36 -10.58
C LEU A 425 11.39 -11.74 -10.38
N ARG A 426 10.74 -12.67 -9.69
CA ARG A 426 11.21 -14.06 -9.51
C ARG A 426 11.20 -14.82 -10.84
N GLU A 427 10.12 -14.73 -11.61
CA GLU A 427 10.03 -15.33 -12.94
C GLU A 427 10.97 -14.64 -13.94
N LEU A 428 11.06 -13.30 -13.93
CA LEU A 428 12.03 -12.56 -14.74
C LEU A 428 13.47 -13.03 -14.45
N CYS A 429 13.85 -13.17 -13.17
CA CYS A 429 15.17 -13.65 -12.78
C CYS A 429 15.42 -15.07 -13.30
N LYS A 430 14.47 -15.99 -13.12
CA LYS A 430 14.53 -17.39 -13.56
C LYS A 430 14.71 -17.52 -15.08
N HIS A 431 13.91 -16.81 -15.88
CA HIS A 431 14.06 -16.84 -17.34
C HIS A 431 15.30 -16.06 -17.81
N TYR A 432 15.79 -15.08 -17.04
CA TYR A 432 17.08 -14.44 -17.30
C TYR A 432 18.26 -15.40 -17.03
N SER A 433 18.21 -16.23 -15.99
CA SER A 433 19.21 -17.28 -15.74
C SER A 433 19.29 -18.26 -16.92
N VAL A 434 18.15 -18.75 -17.41
CA VAL A 434 18.09 -19.65 -18.58
C VAL A 434 18.62 -18.97 -19.84
N LYS A 435 18.39 -17.67 -20.02
CA LYS A 435 19.01 -16.88 -21.10
C LYS A 435 20.53 -16.81 -20.93
N VAL A 436 21.05 -16.56 -19.73
CA VAL A 436 22.50 -16.45 -19.49
C VAL A 436 23.22 -17.76 -19.76
N THR A 437 22.68 -18.92 -19.34
CA THR A 437 23.31 -20.22 -19.64
C THR A 437 23.33 -20.49 -21.16
N LEU A 438 22.21 -20.23 -21.85
CA LEU A 438 22.14 -20.36 -23.32
C LEU A 438 23.04 -19.38 -24.07
N GLU A 439 23.44 -18.27 -23.45
CA GLU A 439 24.45 -17.36 -23.99
C GLU A 439 25.87 -17.84 -23.66
N GLN A 440 26.12 -18.41 -22.48
CA GLN A 440 27.40 -19.01 -22.07
C GLN A 440 27.80 -20.21 -22.95
N ASP A 441 26.84 -20.96 -23.48
CA ASP A 441 27.06 -22.07 -24.42
C ASP A 441 27.54 -21.62 -25.82
N LEU A 442 27.60 -20.31 -26.12
CA LEU A 442 27.98 -19.79 -27.44
C LEU A 442 29.51 -19.65 -27.60
N PRO A 443 30.09 -20.02 -28.78
CA PRO A 443 31.52 -19.87 -29.04
C PRO A 443 31.99 -18.40 -29.20
N THR A 444 31.09 -17.42 -29.04
CA THR A 444 31.35 -15.98 -29.16
C THR A 444 31.30 -15.23 -27.83
N VAL A 445 31.27 -15.96 -26.70
CA VAL A 445 31.27 -15.37 -25.34
C VAL A 445 32.61 -14.71 -25.03
N THR A 446 32.55 -13.47 -24.54
CA THR A 446 33.70 -12.76 -23.97
C THR A 446 33.62 -12.79 -22.44
N GLN A 447 34.77 -12.78 -21.75
CA GLN A 447 34.81 -12.69 -20.28
C GLN A 447 34.04 -11.47 -19.76
N LYS A 448 34.16 -10.34 -20.47
CA LYS A 448 33.41 -9.08 -20.24
C LYS A 448 31.90 -9.30 -20.27
N LEU A 449 31.38 -10.13 -21.19
CA LEU A 449 29.97 -10.51 -21.24
C LEU A 449 29.57 -11.40 -20.04
N SER A 450 30.38 -12.40 -19.71
CA SER A 450 30.11 -13.31 -18.57
C SER A 450 29.99 -12.53 -17.26
N THR A 451 30.98 -11.71 -16.90
CA THR A 451 30.95 -10.91 -15.68
C THR A 451 29.79 -9.91 -15.67
N THR A 452 29.45 -9.30 -16.81
CA THR A 452 28.27 -8.40 -16.89
C THR A 452 26.96 -9.16 -16.72
N ASN A 453 26.84 -10.39 -17.25
CA ASN A 453 25.68 -11.26 -17.06
C ASN A 453 25.57 -11.75 -15.59
N GLU A 454 26.68 -12.02 -14.92
CA GLU A 454 26.74 -12.36 -13.48
C GLU A 454 26.30 -11.18 -12.61
N CYS A 455 26.81 -9.97 -12.85
CA CYS A 455 26.38 -8.74 -12.18
C CYS A 455 24.88 -8.47 -12.40
N LEU A 456 24.35 -8.70 -13.61
CA LEU A 456 22.92 -8.59 -13.89
C LEU A 456 22.10 -9.62 -13.11
N LEU A 457 22.52 -10.88 -13.08
CA LEU A 457 21.84 -11.92 -12.30
C LEU A 457 21.85 -11.59 -10.81
N SER A 458 22.97 -11.13 -10.26
CA SER A 458 23.07 -10.67 -8.87
C SER A 458 22.09 -9.52 -8.58
N SER A 459 21.98 -8.54 -9.49
CA SER A 459 21.00 -7.44 -9.36
C SER A 459 19.54 -7.94 -9.44
N LEU A 460 19.21 -8.90 -10.31
CA LEU A 460 17.87 -9.49 -10.42
C LEU A 460 17.49 -10.34 -9.20
N VAL A 461 18.42 -11.12 -8.66
CA VAL A 461 18.26 -11.85 -7.39
C VAL A 461 18.02 -10.86 -6.25
N SER A 462 18.79 -9.77 -6.21
CA SER A 462 18.62 -8.69 -5.22
C SER A 462 17.25 -8.03 -5.33
N LEU A 463 16.77 -7.70 -6.55
CA LEU A 463 15.43 -7.16 -6.78
C LEU A 463 14.31 -8.11 -6.35
N SER A 464 14.42 -9.40 -6.69
CA SER A 464 13.49 -10.46 -6.27
C SER A 464 13.46 -10.64 -4.74
N SER A 465 14.62 -10.55 -4.09
CA SER A 465 14.75 -10.61 -2.63
C SER A 465 14.12 -9.38 -1.97
N CYS A 466 14.50 -8.16 -2.37
CA CYS A 466 14.06 -6.92 -1.74
C CYS A 466 12.57 -6.65 -1.94
N SER A 467 12.02 -6.91 -3.14
CA SER A 467 10.57 -6.88 -3.36
C SER A 467 9.81 -7.88 -2.48
N GLY A 468 10.39 -9.05 -2.21
CA GLY A 468 9.86 -10.04 -1.26
C GLY A 468 9.90 -9.58 0.20
N LYS A 469 11.00 -8.93 0.63
CA LYS A 469 11.08 -8.26 1.94
C LYS A 469 9.96 -7.24 2.09
N ILE A 470 9.81 -6.34 1.10
CA ILE A 470 8.77 -5.29 1.08
C ILE A 470 7.36 -5.90 1.14
N ALA A 471 7.04 -6.86 0.28
CA ALA A 471 5.71 -7.49 0.24
C ALA A 471 5.34 -8.18 1.57
N THR A 472 6.31 -8.87 2.18
CA THR A 472 6.15 -9.52 3.49
C THR A 472 5.98 -8.50 4.61
N PHE A 473 6.86 -7.50 4.68
CA PHE A 473 6.80 -6.40 5.65
C PHE A 473 5.46 -5.64 5.58
N PHE A 474 4.99 -5.33 4.37
CA PHE A 474 3.75 -4.60 4.15
C PHE A 474 2.52 -5.43 4.56
N SER A 475 2.55 -6.74 4.28
CA SER A 475 1.49 -7.67 4.71
C SER A 475 1.45 -7.82 6.23
N ASN A 476 2.61 -7.97 6.88
CA ASN A 476 2.73 -8.10 8.33
C ASN A 476 2.32 -6.82 9.08
N ASN A 477 2.25 -5.67 8.40
CA ASN A 477 1.79 -4.40 8.93
C ASN A 477 0.44 -3.95 8.34
N LEU A 478 -0.25 -4.79 7.56
CA LEU A 478 -1.49 -4.42 6.88
C LEU A 478 -2.58 -3.98 7.87
N ASP A 479 -2.74 -4.69 8.98
CA ASP A 479 -3.69 -4.32 10.06
C ASP A 479 -3.39 -2.93 10.65
N PHE A 480 -2.13 -2.50 10.67
CA PHE A 480 -1.76 -1.18 11.16
C PHE A 480 -2.12 -0.09 10.15
N PHE A 481 -1.78 -0.28 8.87
CA PHE A 481 -2.16 0.64 7.79
C PHE A 481 -3.69 0.73 7.61
N ALA A 482 -4.41 -0.37 7.81
CA ALA A 482 -5.87 -0.44 7.74
C ALA A 482 -6.58 0.07 9.00
N SER A 483 -5.90 0.14 10.16
CA SER A 483 -6.52 0.59 11.41
C SER A 483 -6.78 2.10 11.42
N SER A 484 -7.92 2.52 11.98
CA SER A 484 -8.12 3.93 12.33
C SER A 484 -7.09 4.32 13.39
N ALA A 485 -6.34 5.39 13.12
CA ALA A 485 -5.24 5.83 13.98
C ALA A 485 -5.68 6.39 15.35
N GLY A 486 -6.99 6.54 15.59
CA GLY A 486 -7.55 6.96 16.87
C GLY A 486 -7.51 8.47 17.15
N TYR A 487 -7.13 9.29 16.15
CA TYR A 487 -7.14 10.75 16.22
C TYR A 487 -8.55 11.39 16.09
N GLY A 488 -9.61 10.60 16.30
CA GLY A 488 -11.00 11.06 16.19
C GLY A 488 -11.46 11.96 17.34
N PRO A 489 -12.67 12.53 17.23
CA PRO A 489 -13.27 13.35 18.28
C PRO A 489 -13.45 12.54 19.58
N ARG A 490 -13.15 13.18 20.71
CA ARG A 490 -13.01 12.52 22.02
C ARG A 490 -14.33 11.90 22.49
N GLY A 491 -14.41 10.58 22.45
CA GLY A 491 -15.61 9.80 22.81
C GLY A 491 -16.46 9.32 21.62
N GLY A 492 -16.09 9.67 20.38
CA GLY A 492 -16.71 9.13 19.17
C GLY A 492 -15.85 8.06 18.49
N ASN A 493 -16.50 7.09 17.83
CA ASN A 493 -15.84 6.07 17.00
C ASN A 493 -15.42 6.60 15.60
N GLY A 494 -15.40 7.93 15.42
CA GLY A 494 -15.01 8.57 14.16
C GLY A 494 -13.50 8.59 13.96
N ALA A 495 -13.08 8.90 12.74
CA ALA A 495 -11.71 9.29 12.44
C ALA A 495 -11.52 10.81 12.61
N LEU A 496 -10.30 11.28 12.35
CA LEU A 496 -10.01 12.69 12.18
C LEU A 496 -10.84 13.25 11.01
N ASN A 497 -11.55 14.35 11.19
CA ASN A 497 -12.22 15.02 10.07
C ASN A 497 -11.15 15.60 9.13
N PRO A 498 -11.19 15.40 7.81
CA PRO A 498 -10.13 15.89 6.94
C PRO A 498 -9.96 17.44 6.97
N LEU A 499 -11.03 18.21 7.20
CA LEU A 499 -10.96 19.67 7.43
C LEU A 499 -10.33 20.03 8.80
N GLN A 500 -10.50 19.16 9.80
CA GLN A 500 -9.85 19.28 11.11
C GLN A 500 -8.34 18.97 10.99
N ALA A 501 -7.94 18.07 10.09
CA ALA A 501 -6.54 17.81 9.79
C ALA A 501 -5.85 19.02 9.15
N GLU A 502 -6.49 19.65 8.16
CA GLU A 502 -6.00 20.87 7.50
C GLU A 502 -5.89 22.04 8.49
N SER A 503 -6.96 22.31 9.26
CA SER A 503 -6.99 23.30 10.33
C SER A 503 -5.87 23.08 11.35
N MET A 504 -5.67 21.85 11.81
CA MET A 504 -4.61 21.49 12.76
C MET A 504 -3.21 21.73 12.16
N LEU A 505 -2.98 21.36 10.89
CA LEU A 505 -1.70 21.61 10.21
C LEU A 505 -1.42 23.10 10.00
N GLY A 506 -2.42 23.89 9.61
CA GLY A 506 -2.31 25.35 9.48
C GLY A 506 -1.91 25.99 10.81
N ASN A 507 -2.63 25.64 11.89
CA ASN A 507 -2.33 26.11 13.24
C ASN A 507 -0.94 25.62 13.73
N LYS A 508 -0.53 24.38 13.45
CA LYS A 508 0.84 23.88 13.76
C LYS A 508 1.91 24.72 13.05
N LYS A 509 1.75 24.99 11.75
CA LYS A 509 2.68 25.82 10.97
C LYS A 509 2.75 27.25 11.49
N GLN A 510 1.62 27.87 11.82
CA GLN A 510 1.56 29.21 12.40
C GLN A 510 2.22 29.28 13.79
N ALA A 511 1.96 28.30 14.66
CA ALA A 511 2.59 28.21 15.98
C ALA A 511 4.10 27.98 15.89
N ALA A 512 4.56 27.12 14.96
CA ALA A 512 5.98 26.90 14.70
C ALA A 512 6.67 28.17 14.19
N ALA A 513 6.06 28.89 13.24
CA ALA A 513 6.57 30.16 12.73
C ALA A 513 6.63 31.25 13.81
N TYR A 514 5.61 31.34 14.68
CA TYR A 514 5.59 32.25 15.82
C TYR A 514 6.70 31.93 16.84
N MET A 515 6.88 30.65 17.19
CA MET A 515 7.98 30.22 18.07
C MET A 515 9.36 30.46 17.45
N LEU A 516 9.51 30.31 16.14
CA LEU A 516 10.75 30.64 15.41
C LEU A 516 11.00 32.16 15.40
N ALA A 517 9.95 32.97 15.22
CA ALA A 517 10.05 34.43 15.28
C ALA A 517 10.47 34.94 16.68
N ILE A 518 9.95 34.35 17.77
CA ILE A 518 10.38 34.65 19.14
C ILE A 518 11.81 34.18 19.39
N ARG A 519 12.18 32.99 18.89
CA ARG A 519 13.53 32.42 19.05
C ARG A 519 14.58 33.05 18.14
N LYS A 520 14.20 33.90 17.19
CA LYS A 520 15.15 34.62 16.34
C LYS A 520 16.04 35.49 17.24
N PRO A 521 17.37 35.30 17.25
CA PRO A 521 18.24 36.14 18.06
C PRO A 521 18.03 37.60 17.66
N LYS A 522 17.87 38.45 18.67
CA LYS A 522 17.76 39.90 18.45
C LYS A 522 19.03 40.35 17.74
N ALA A 523 18.88 41.01 16.59
CA ALA A 523 20.03 41.47 15.80
C ALA A 523 20.96 42.31 16.68
N GLU A 524 22.26 42.12 16.52
CA GLU A 524 23.29 42.79 17.32
C GLU A 524 23.19 44.31 17.09
N SER A 525 22.64 45.00 18.08
CA SER A 525 22.49 46.45 18.08
C SER A 525 23.64 47.08 18.82
N VAL A 526 24.47 47.87 18.13
CA VAL A 526 25.50 48.71 18.76
C VAL A 526 24.87 49.49 19.92
N PRO A 527 25.40 49.40 21.15
CA PRO A 527 24.94 50.17 22.30
C PRO A 527 24.81 51.66 21.97
N TYR A 528 23.75 52.31 22.45
CA TYR A 528 23.46 53.71 22.09
C TYR A 528 24.61 54.68 22.46
N SER A 529 25.38 54.36 23.50
CA SER A 529 26.61 55.06 23.87
C SER A 529 27.72 54.96 22.83
N GLU A 530 27.92 53.76 22.26
CA GLU A 530 28.91 53.50 21.21
C GLU A 530 28.47 54.13 19.89
N ALA A 531 27.22 53.94 19.48
CA ALA A 531 26.68 54.57 18.27
C ALA A 531 26.72 56.12 18.32
N LEU A 532 26.61 56.74 19.50
CA LEU A 532 26.85 58.18 19.70
C LEU A 532 28.33 58.56 19.65
N TRP A 533 29.23 57.69 20.10
CA TRP A 533 30.68 57.90 20.03
C TRP A 533 31.17 57.77 18.59
N ASP A 534 30.81 56.69 17.89
CA ASP A 534 31.10 56.45 16.47
C ASP A 534 30.60 57.61 15.61
N ARG A 535 29.37 58.09 15.85
CA ARG A 535 28.84 59.26 15.16
C ARG A 535 29.70 60.52 15.38
N ARG A 536 30.19 60.77 16.60
CA ARG A 536 31.08 61.92 16.88
C ARG A 536 32.42 61.75 16.17
N VAL A 537 33.03 60.57 16.24
CA VAL A 537 34.30 60.27 15.56
C VAL A 537 34.16 60.46 14.06
N LEU A 538 33.13 59.88 13.42
CA LEU A 538 32.82 60.07 12.01
C LEU A 538 32.62 61.55 11.65
N THR A 539 31.83 62.29 12.44
CA THR A 539 31.58 63.73 12.20
C THR A 539 32.88 64.53 12.25
N SER A 540 33.68 64.34 13.30
CA SER A 540 34.99 65.03 13.45
C SER A 540 36.01 64.62 12.37
N SER A 541 35.92 63.38 11.87
CA SER A 541 36.75 62.89 10.76
C SER A 541 36.34 63.52 9.43
N THR A 542 35.03 63.68 9.17
CA THR A 542 34.55 64.42 7.99
C THR A 542 34.90 65.89 8.03
N GLU A 543 34.73 66.57 9.19
CA GLU A 543 35.11 67.96 9.39
C GLU A 543 36.62 68.18 9.22
N SER A 544 37.44 67.30 9.80
CA SER A 544 38.91 67.31 9.65
C SER A 544 39.33 67.11 8.19
N ARG A 545 38.74 66.12 7.49
CA ARG A 545 38.99 65.85 6.07
C ARG A 545 38.63 67.05 5.18
N GLU A 546 37.52 67.73 5.46
CA GLU A 546 37.07 68.90 4.70
C GLU A 546 37.96 70.12 4.96
N GLY A 547 38.36 70.37 6.22
CA GLY A 547 39.35 71.38 6.55
C GLY A 547 40.70 71.13 5.87
N LEU A 548 41.18 69.89 5.86
CA LEU A 548 42.42 69.50 5.17
C LEU A 548 42.30 69.69 3.65
N THR A 549 41.15 69.39 3.07
CA THR A 549 40.88 69.59 1.63
C THR A 549 40.90 71.07 1.27
N GLN A 550 40.28 71.94 2.08
CA GLN A 550 40.35 73.40 1.89
C GLN A 550 41.78 73.93 2.03
N GLN A 551 42.56 73.44 2.99
CA GLN A 551 43.96 73.84 3.17
C GLN A 551 44.83 73.42 1.97
N VAL A 552 44.61 72.22 1.42
CA VAL A 552 45.27 71.76 0.18
C VAL A 552 44.90 72.67 -0.98
N GLN A 553 43.62 72.96 -1.21
CA GLN A 553 43.19 73.87 -2.28
C GLN A 553 43.80 75.28 -2.14
N GLN A 554 43.76 75.87 -0.94
CA GLN A 554 44.35 77.20 -0.69
C GLN A 554 45.86 77.24 -0.95
N SER A 555 46.59 76.15 -0.63
CA SER A 555 48.01 76.05 -0.92
C SER A 555 48.30 75.88 -2.41
N GLN A 556 47.48 75.12 -3.15
CA GLN A 556 47.54 75.00 -4.61
C GLN A 556 47.26 76.36 -5.30
N GLU A 557 46.23 77.09 -4.87
CA GLU A 557 45.93 78.43 -5.38
C GLU A 557 47.08 79.42 -5.10
N LYS A 558 47.75 79.30 -3.94
CA LYS A 558 48.90 80.13 -3.62
C LYS A 558 50.12 79.78 -4.48
N ILE A 559 50.36 78.49 -4.75
CA ILE A 559 51.42 78.03 -5.66
C ILE A 559 51.18 78.60 -7.07
N ALA A 560 49.98 78.45 -7.62
CA ALA A 560 49.65 78.96 -8.95
C ALA A 560 49.85 80.48 -9.10
N ARG A 561 49.55 81.27 -8.05
CA ARG A 561 49.82 82.72 -8.04
C ARG A 561 51.32 83.02 -8.01
N LEU A 562 52.10 82.30 -7.19
CA LEU A 562 53.56 82.45 -7.13
C LEU A 562 54.24 82.00 -8.44
N GLU A 563 53.67 81.03 -9.15
CA GLU A 563 54.11 80.63 -10.49
C GLU A 563 53.81 81.72 -11.53
N GLN A 564 52.62 82.32 -11.49
CA GLN A 564 52.28 83.47 -12.35
C GLN A 564 53.15 84.71 -12.06
N GLU A 565 53.43 85.01 -10.79
CA GLU A 565 54.35 86.09 -10.39
C GLU A 565 55.78 85.81 -10.87
N LYS A 566 56.26 84.57 -10.74
CA LYS A 566 57.56 84.13 -11.27
C LYS A 566 57.65 84.29 -12.79
N GLU A 567 56.59 83.95 -13.53
CA GLU A 567 56.54 84.17 -14.98
C GLU A 567 56.53 85.66 -15.35
N HIS A 568 55.78 86.49 -14.61
CA HIS A 568 55.77 87.94 -14.78
C HIS A 568 57.18 88.53 -14.61
N TRP A 569 57.84 88.25 -13.48
CA TRP A 569 59.19 88.76 -13.20
C TRP A 569 60.25 88.21 -14.17
N LEU A 570 60.08 86.98 -14.68
CA LEU A 570 60.95 86.42 -15.72
C LEU A 570 60.81 87.19 -17.05
N LEU A 571 59.58 87.48 -17.47
CA LEU A 571 59.30 88.28 -18.68
C LEU A 571 59.79 89.73 -18.52
N GLU A 572 59.58 90.34 -17.36
CA GLU A 572 60.03 91.71 -17.08
C GLU A 572 61.57 91.80 -17.04
N ALA A 573 62.25 90.80 -16.47
CA ALA A 573 63.72 90.70 -16.52
C ALA A 573 64.26 90.50 -17.95
N GLN A 574 63.59 89.70 -18.79
CA GLN A 574 63.94 89.56 -20.21
C GLN A 574 63.74 90.88 -20.97
N LEU A 575 62.63 91.57 -20.75
CA LEU A 575 62.33 92.86 -21.39
C LEU A 575 63.28 93.97 -20.90
N GLY A 576 63.72 93.90 -19.64
CA GLY A 576 64.81 94.70 -19.09
C GLY A 576 66.15 94.48 -19.81
N ARG A 577 66.54 93.22 -20.07
CA ARG A 577 67.74 92.89 -20.88
C ARG A 577 67.65 93.48 -22.29
N VAL A 578 66.53 93.29 -22.98
CA VAL A 578 66.33 93.84 -24.34
C VAL A 578 66.36 95.37 -24.38
N ARG A 579 65.95 96.06 -23.30
CA ARG A 579 66.13 97.51 -23.15
C ARG A 579 67.60 97.88 -22.93
N LEU A 580 68.31 97.16 -22.06
CA LEU A 580 69.73 97.37 -21.79
C LEU A 580 70.58 97.15 -23.05
N GLU A 581 70.34 96.08 -23.80
CA GLU A 581 71.00 95.77 -25.07
C GLU A 581 70.78 96.90 -26.10
N LYS A 582 69.56 97.45 -26.18
CA LYS A 582 69.25 98.57 -27.07
C LYS A 582 69.93 99.89 -26.67
N GLU A 583 69.94 100.25 -25.39
CA GLU A 583 70.64 101.48 -24.97
C GLU A 583 72.17 101.29 -25.00
N ASN A 584 72.71 100.10 -24.74
CA ASN A 584 74.13 99.79 -24.95
C ASN A 584 74.52 99.92 -26.44
N GLN A 585 73.69 99.40 -27.35
CA GLN A 585 73.88 99.60 -28.79
C GLN A 585 73.85 101.09 -29.15
N ARG A 586 72.93 101.85 -28.54
CA ARG A 586 72.79 103.30 -28.76
C ARG A 586 73.96 104.11 -28.19
N ILE A 587 74.53 103.68 -27.07
CA ILE A 587 75.76 104.23 -26.49
C ILE A 587 76.91 103.96 -27.47
N ALA A 588 77.09 102.72 -27.95
CA ALA A 588 78.11 102.40 -28.94
C ALA A 588 77.93 103.19 -30.26
N ASP A 589 76.70 103.37 -30.74
CA ASP A 589 76.40 104.20 -31.92
C ASP A 589 76.73 105.69 -31.67
N LEU A 590 76.59 106.20 -30.44
CA LEU A 590 76.94 107.56 -30.04
C LEU A 590 78.44 107.75 -29.78
N GLU A 591 79.12 106.75 -29.24
CA GLU A 591 80.58 106.69 -29.08
C GLU A 591 81.28 106.61 -30.44
N ALA A 592 80.70 105.87 -31.40
CA ALA A 592 81.11 105.89 -32.81
C ALA A 592 80.93 107.27 -33.46
N GLN A 593 79.86 108.00 -33.11
CA GLN A 593 79.65 109.38 -33.57
C GLN A 593 80.58 110.39 -32.90
N LEU A 594 80.92 110.22 -31.62
CA LEU A 594 81.92 111.04 -30.92
C LEU A 594 83.34 110.82 -31.49
N SER A 595 83.75 109.56 -31.69
CA SER A 595 85.05 109.23 -32.28
C SER A 595 85.18 109.61 -33.76
N ALA A 596 84.06 109.76 -34.48
CA ALA A 596 84.04 110.36 -35.81
C ALA A 596 84.06 111.91 -35.79
N ALA A 597 83.82 112.55 -34.64
CA ALA A 597 83.75 114.02 -34.49
C ALA A 597 84.98 114.62 -33.80
N LEU A 598 85.79 113.82 -33.11
CA LEU A 598 87.03 114.22 -32.44
C LEU A 598 88.25 113.60 -33.14
N GLY A 599 89.03 114.46 -33.78
CA GLY A 599 90.29 114.06 -34.41
C GLY A 599 91.47 114.12 -33.44
N ASP A 600 92.09 112.95 -33.26
CA ASP A 600 93.48 112.69 -32.87
C ASP A 600 94.01 112.99 -31.45
N ASP A 601 95.00 112.15 -31.11
CA ASP A 601 96.14 112.31 -30.19
C ASP A 601 96.05 112.16 -28.64
N THR A 602 97.16 111.62 -28.11
CA THR A 602 97.69 111.57 -26.72
C THR A 602 97.05 110.71 -25.60
N GLU A 603 97.70 109.57 -25.36
CA GLU A 603 98.00 108.95 -24.04
C GLU A 603 99.13 109.72 -23.28
N PRO A 604 99.58 109.36 -22.04
CA PRO A 604 99.09 108.39 -21.03
C PRO A 604 99.06 108.90 -19.56
N ASP A 605 98.72 107.96 -18.63
CA ASP A 605 99.42 107.69 -17.34
C ASP A 605 98.72 107.96 -15.97
N GLU A 606 99.33 107.40 -14.92
CA GLU A 606 98.80 106.87 -13.64
C GLU A 606 98.35 107.80 -12.47
N ARG A 607 97.64 107.15 -11.51
CA ARG A 607 97.54 107.36 -10.02
C ARG A 607 96.37 108.13 -9.37
N GLU A 608 95.52 107.31 -8.73
CA GLU A 608 95.03 107.34 -7.33
C GLU A 608 94.56 108.62 -6.58
N LEU A 609 93.46 108.40 -5.85
CA LEU A 609 92.99 109.02 -4.60
C LEU A 609 92.60 110.52 -4.58
N GLY A 610 91.29 110.76 -4.43
CA GLY A 610 90.74 112.04 -4.01
C GLY A 610 89.25 111.95 -3.65
N LYS A 611 88.92 112.01 -2.35
CA LYS A 611 87.60 112.43 -1.86
C LYS A 611 87.54 113.99 -1.93
N GLU A 612 86.44 114.73 -1.74
CA GLU A 612 85.22 114.45 -0.99
C GLU A 612 83.98 115.25 -1.54
N PRO A 613 83.01 115.85 -0.81
CA PRO A 613 81.59 115.61 -1.12
C PRO A 613 80.77 116.87 -1.49
N VAL A 614 79.46 116.67 -1.76
CA VAL A 614 78.29 117.48 -1.32
C VAL A 614 77.05 116.98 -2.08
N GLN A 615 75.79 117.02 -1.63
CA GLN A 615 75.12 116.82 -0.32
C GLN A 615 73.59 116.83 -0.64
N THR A 616 72.71 116.60 0.35
CA THR A 616 71.22 116.73 0.28
C THR A 616 70.49 115.61 -0.50
N THR A 617 69.33 115.08 -0.08
CA THR A 617 68.65 115.22 1.23
C THR A 617 67.86 113.97 1.64
N SER A 618 68.16 113.49 2.85
CA SER A 618 67.27 112.89 3.88
C SER A 618 65.78 112.64 3.55
N LEU A 619 65.31 111.43 3.89
CA LEU A 619 64.39 111.27 5.04
C LEU A 619 64.35 109.82 5.57
N VAL A 620 65.03 109.61 6.71
CA VAL A 620 64.81 108.63 7.83
C VAL A 620 64.35 107.20 7.46
N GLY A 621 65.00 106.11 7.88
CA GLY A 621 66.06 105.90 8.90
C GLY A 621 65.69 104.73 9.84
N MET A 622 66.56 104.11 10.63
CA MET A 622 68.02 104.23 10.78
C MET A 622 68.60 102.85 11.13
N LEU A 623 69.87 102.59 10.80
CA LEU A 623 70.65 101.49 11.38
C LEU A 623 71.90 102.07 12.05
N THR A 624 72.06 101.79 13.34
CA THR A 624 73.18 102.30 14.14
C THR A 624 74.26 101.23 14.23
N ALA A 625 75.39 101.44 13.56
CA ALA A 625 76.58 100.59 13.68
C ALA A 625 77.68 101.34 14.44
N THR A 626 78.02 100.87 15.64
CA THR A 626 79.18 101.35 16.40
C THR A 626 80.43 100.55 16.05
N SER A 627 81.55 101.23 15.84
CA SER A 627 82.83 100.63 15.46
C SER A 627 83.57 99.97 16.63
N SER A 628 84.19 98.83 16.37
CA SER A 628 85.42 98.37 17.04
C SER A 628 86.32 97.67 16.02
N ILE A 629 87.63 97.64 16.32
CA ILE A 629 88.70 97.08 15.48
C ILE A 629 89.08 95.68 16.05
N GLU A 630 89.88 94.92 15.32
CA GLU A 630 90.26 93.50 15.58
C GLU A 630 89.10 92.55 15.17
N ASP A 631 89.33 91.33 14.64
CA ASP A 631 90.53 90.49 14.61
C ASP A 631 90.62 89.65 13.29
N VAL A 632 91.75 88.98 13.05
CA VAL A 632 92.02 88.12 11.86
C VAL A 632 91.26 86.77 11.91
N GLY A 633 90.38 86.55 12.89
CA GLY A 633 89.56 85.34 13.02
C GLY A 633 88.31 85.29 12.13
N ASP A 634 87.89 86.40 11.52
CA ASP A 634 86.50 86.53 11.03
C ASP A 634 86.17 85.70 9.78
N GLU A 635 87.14 85.39 8.91
CA GLU A 635 86.91 84.47 7.78
C GLU A 635 86.74 83.02 8.22
N GLN A 636 87.55 82.53 9.18
CA GLN A 636 87.37 81.18 9.75
C GLN A 636 86.08 81.09 10.57
N SER A 637 85.73 82.17 11.30
CA SER A 637 84.43 82.32 11.97
C SER A 637 83.28 82.19 10.96
N ARG A 638 83.34 82.90 9.83
CA ARG A 638 82.30 82.86 8.78
C ARG A 638 82.23 81.51 8.08
N GLU A 639 83.35 80.88 7.73
CA GLU A 639 83.36 79.52 7.17
C GLU A 639 82.77 78.51 8.14
N GLN A 640 83.14 78.57 9.42
CA GLN A 640 82.60 77.70 10.45
C GLN A 640 81.09 77.92 10.65
N LEU A 641 80.61 79.17 10.64
CA LEU A 641 79.18 79.49 10.74
C LEU A 641 78.38 78.97 9.53
N ILE A 642 78.94 79.09 8.32
CA ILE A 642 78.35 78.53 7.08
C ILE A 642 78.30 76.99 7.15
N LYS A 643 79.39 76.38 7.63
CA LYS A 643 79.52 74.92 7.78
C LYS A 643 78.55 74.38 8.82
N ASP A 644 78.39 75.07 9.95
CA ASP A 644 77.45 74.69 11.02
C ASP A 644 75.99 74.90 10.59
N HIS A 645 75.69 75.97 9.83
CA HIS A 645 74.39 76.15 9.18
C HIS A 645 74.06 75.00 8.21
N TYR A 646 75.00 74.60 7.34
CA TYR A 646 74.77 73.47 6.43
C TYR A 646 74.75 72.12 7.15
N MET A 647 75.52 71.91 8.22
CA MET A 647 75.45 70.72 9.07
C MET A 647 74.09 70.61 9.77
N LEU A 648 73.59 71.70 10.35
CA LEU A 648 72.23 71.77 10.89
C LEU A 648 71.19 71.48 9.81
N ARG A 649 71.34 72.08 8.62
CA ARG A 649 70.39 71.87 7.52
C ARG A 649 70.39 70.43 7.00
N VAL A 650 71.54 69.75 6.99
CA VAL A 650 71.65 68.32 6.70
C VAL A 650 71.02 67.48 7.81
N GLY A 651 71.16 67.88 9.09
CA GLY A 651 70.47 67.26 10.23
C GLY A 651 68.94 67.38 10.14
N ASP A 652 68.42 68.56 9.83
CA ASP A 652 67.00 68.82 9.58
C ASP A 652 66.46 67.95 8.43
N LEU A 653 67.19 67.88 7.31
CA LEU A 653 66.78 67.07 6.16
C LEU A 653 66.87 65.57 6.47
N THR A 654 67.86 65.12 7.24
CA THR A 654 68.00 63.72 7.66
C THR A 654 66.89 63.30 8.61
N THR A 655 66.52 64.15 9.57
CA THR A 655 65.41 63.88 10.49
C THR A 655 64.06 63.94 9.80
N GLN A 656 63.85 64.87 8.85
CA GLN A 656 62.67 64.88 7.99
C GLN A 656 62.56 63.60 7.14
N LEU A 657 63.68 63.11 6.60
CA LEU A 657 63.73 61.84 5.85
C LEU A 657 63.36 60.65 6.75
N GLN A 658 63.96 60.53 7.93
CA GLN A 658 63.63 59.47 8.91
C GLN A 658 62.15 59.49 9.34
N VAL A 659 61.56 60.67 9.54
CA VAL A 659 60.13 60.82 9.84
C VAL A 659 59.26 60.44 8.64
N SER A 660 59.72 60.69 7.41
CA SER A 660 59.05 60.26 6.18
C SER A 660 59.09 58.74 6.01
N ASP A 661 60.25 58.11 6.19
CA ASP A 661 60.41 56.65 6.09
C ASP A 661 59.60 55.93 7.18
N SER A 662 59.61 56.44 8.42
CA SER A 662 58.76 55.90 9.50
C SER A 662 57.28 55.93 9.14
N LYS A 663 56.78 57.03 8.55
CA LYS A 663 55.40 57.13 8.06
C LYS A 663 55.13 56.17 6.89
N ALA A 664 56.06 56.02 5.96
CA ALA A 664 55.93 55.09 4.84
C ALA A 664 55.83 53.62 5.31
N VAL A 665 56.64 53.23 6.31
CA VAL A 665 56.56 51.90 6.95
C VAL A 665 55.20 51.71 7.65
N HIS A 666 54.70 52.72 8.38
CA HIS A 666 53.38 52.66 9.00
C HIS A 666 52.24 52.50 7.96
N PHE A 667 52.23 53.29 6.89
CA PHE A 667 51.25 53.14 5.82
C PHE A 667 51.32 51.78 5.11
N HIS A 668 52.53 51.24 4.90
CA HIS A 668 52.68 49.93 4.26
C HIS A 668 52.19 48.79 5.17
N ALA A 669 52.37 48.91 6.49
CA ALA A 669 51.80 47.98 7.46
C ALA A 669 50.25 48.08 7.51
N GLU A 670 49.70 49.29 7.49
CA GLU A 670 48.24 49.51 7.47
C GLU A 670 47.59 49.01 6.17
N ALA A 671 48.26 49.14 5.03
CA ALA A 671 47.81 48.56 3.76
C ALA A 671 47.75 47.03 3.84
N LYS A 672 48.82 46.37 4.33
CA LYS A 672 48.82 44.91 4.53
C LYS A 672 47.75 44.42 5.50
N ALA A 673 47.41 45.20 6.52
CA ALA A 673 46.32 44.87 7.44
C ALA A 673 44.93 44.91 6.77
N LYS A 674 44.78 45.68 5.67
CA LYS A 674 43.53 45.81 4.90
C LYS A 674 43.41 44.81 3.74
N GLU A 675 44.51 44.16 3.34
CA GLU A 675 44.50 43.04 2.38
C GLU A 675 44.29 41.67 3.04
N GLY A 676 44.22 41.62 4.39
CA GLY A 676 44.06 40.40 5.19
C GLY A 676 42.63 40.10 5.67
N HIS A 677 41.63 40.82 5.14
CA HIS A 677 40.21 40.73 5.51
C HIS A 677 39.31 40.62 4.27
#